data_AF-A0A2K5JVD7-F1
#
_entry.id   AF-A0A2K5JVD7-F1
#
_cell.length_a   1.000
_cell.length_b   1.000
_cell.length_c   1.000
_cell.angle_alpha   90.00
_cell.angle_beta   90.00
_cell.angle_gamma   90.00
#
_symmetry.space_group_name_H-M   'P 1'
#
loop_
_entity.id
_entity.type
_entity.pdbx_description
1 polymer ?
#
loop_
_entity_poly.entity_id
_entity_poly.type
_entity_poly.pdbx_seq_one_letter_code
_entity_poly.pdbx_strand_id
1 'polypeptide(L)'
;MANETQKVGTIHFPFPFTPYSIQEDFMAELYRVLEAGKIGIFESPTGTGKSLSLICGALSWLRDFEQKKREEEARLLETGTGPLHDEKDESLCLSSSCEGAAATPRPAGEPAWVTQFVQKKEERDLVDRLKAEQARRKQREERLQQLQHRARFKYAARRLRQEEEETEHLLRLSREMLETGPGAERPEQLESGEEELVLAEYESDEEKKAASGVDEDEDDLEEEHVTKIYYCSRTHSQLAQFVHEVKKSPFGKDVRLVSLGSRQNLCVNEDVKSLGSVQLINDRCVDMQRSRHEKKKGAEEERPKRRRQEKQAACPFYNHEQMGLLRDEALAEVKDIEQLLALGKEARACPYYGSRLAIPAAQLVVLPYQMLLHAATRQAAGIRLQEQVVIIDEAHNLIDTITGMHSVEVSGSQLCQAHSQLLQYMERYGKRLKAKNLMYLKQILYLLEKFVAVLGGNIKQNPNTQSLSQTGTELKTINDFLFQSQIDNINLFKVQRYCEKSMISRKLFGFTERYGAVLSSREQPKLAGFQQFLQSLQPRTTEAPADPADESQASAPRPASPLMHIEGFLAALTTANQDGRVILSRQGSLSQSTLKFLLLNPAVHFAQVVKECRAVVIAGGTMQPVSDFRQQLLACAGVEAERVVEFSCGHVIPPDNILPLVICSGISNQPLEFTFQKRELPQMIFQEPKSTHQVEQVLLAYSRCIQACGQERGGVTGALLLSVVGGKMSEGINFSDNLGRCVVMVGMPFPNIRSPELQEKMAYLDQTLPRAPGQAPPGKNLVENLCMKAVNQSIGRAIRHQKDFASIVLLDQRYARPPVLAKLPAWIRARVEVKATFGPAIAAVQKFHREKSASS
;
A
#
# COMPACT_ATOMS: atom_id res chain seq x y z
N MET A 1 31.22 11.23 -29.82
CA MET A 1 32.30 10.29 -29.52
C MET A 1 31.79 9.37 -28.44
N ALA A 2 31.76 8.06 -28.73
CA ALA A 2 31.17 7.03 -27.91
C ALA A 2 32.09 6.74 -26.72
N ASN A 3 31.56 6.81 -25.50
CA ASN A 3 32.26 6.30 -24.32
C ASN A 3 32.07 4.80 -24.26
N GLU A 4 33.19 4.08 -24.31
CA GLU A 4 33.32 2.65 -24.14
C GLU A 4 32.73 2.22 -22.80
N THR A 5 31.58 1.56 -22.86
CA THR A 5 31.04 0.80 -21.73
C THR A 5 31.88 -0.46 -21.62
N GLN A 6 32.62 -0.59 -20.51
CA GLN A 6 33.26 -1.84 -20.11
C GLN A 6 32.25 -2.99 -20.23
N LYS A 7 32.49 -3.91 -21.15
CA LYS A 7 31.75 -5.17 -21.28
C LYS A 7 32.05 -6.02 -20.04
N VAL A 8 31.26 -5.85 -18.98
CA VAL A 8 31.11 -6.86 -17.93
C VAL A 8 30.63 -8.14 -18.62
N GLY A 9 31.28 -9.27 -18.34
CA GLY A 9 30.98 -10.57 -18.96
C GLY A 9 29.48 -10.87 -18.99
N THR A 10 29.02 -11.45 -20.09
CA THR A 10 27.60 -11.66 -20.39
C THR A 10 26.88 -12.36 -19.23
N ILE A 11 26.14 -11.60 -18.43
CA ILE A 11 25.35 -12.13 -17.31
C ILE A 11 24.21 -12.95 -17.92
N HIS A 12 24.14 -14.22 -17.56
CA HIS A 12 23.10 -15.12 -18.06
C HIS A 12 21.86 -15.06 -17.16
N PHE A 13 20.72 -14.63 -17.72
CA PHE A 13 19.45 -14.57 -17.02
C PHE A 13 18.56 -15.77 -17.40
N PRO A 14 18.30 -16.71 -16.48
CA PRO A 14 17.30 -17.75 -16.71
C PRO A 14 15.94 -17.10 -16.97
N PHE A 15 15.35 -17.40 -18.12
CA PHE A 15 14.06 -16.84 -18.54
C PHE A 15 13.15 -17.99 -19.02
N PRO A 16 11.82 -17.94 -18.80
CA PRO A 16 10.92 -19.05 -19.15
C PRO A 16 10.80 -19.29 -20.67
N PHE A 17 11.23 -18.34 -21.50
CA PHE A 17 11.29 -18.43 -22.96
C PHE A 17 12.48 -17.58 -23.44
N THR A 18 12.67 -17.45 -24.76
CA THR A 18 13.73 -16.58 -25.30
C THR A 18 13.36 -15.11 -25.06
N PRO A 19 14.13 -14.37 -24.24
CA PRO A 19 13.81 -12.98 -23.92
C PRO A 19 13.98 -12.09 -25.15
N TYR A 20 13.20 -11.01 -25.22
CA TYR A 20 13.45 -9.94 -26.19
C TYR A 20 14.69 -9.14 -25.79
N SER A 21 15.38 -8.52 -26.76
CA SER A 21 16.55 -7.69 -26.47
C SER A 21 16.27 -6.60 -25.42
N ILE A 22 15.10 -5.96 -25.48
CA ILE A 22 14.71 -4.95 -24.49
C ILE A 22 14.51 -5.53 -23.08
N GLN A 23 14.18 -6.83 -22.96
CA GLN A 23 14.06 -7.51 -21.68
C GLN A 23 15.45 -7.85 -21.13
N GLU A 24 16.38 -8.24 -22.00
CA GLU A 24 17.79 -8.44 -21.63
C GLU A 24 18.42 -7.13 -21.14
N ASP A 25 18.21 -6.03 -21.85
CA ASP A 25 18.67 -4.70 -21.46
C ASP A 25 18.09 -4.30 -20.09
N PHE A 26 16.79 -4.52 -19.88
CA PHE A 26 16.12 -4.27 -18.60
C PHE A 26 16.73 -5.09 -17.47
N MET A 27 16.92 -6.39 -17.67
CA MET A 27 17.49 -7.29 -16.66
C MET A 27 18.95 -6.95 -16.34
N ALA A 28 19.74 -6.60 -17.36
CA ALA A 28 21.13 -6.19 -17.19
C ALA A 28 21.25 -4.89 -16.38
N GLU A 29 20.44 -3.89 -16.69
CA GLU A 29 20.47 -2.62 -15.97
C GLU A 29 19.93 -2.77 -14.54
N LEU A 30 18.86 -3.56 -14.35
CA LEU A 30 18.36 -3.92 -13.03
C LEU A 30 19.45 -4.59 -12.20
N TYR A 31 20.14 -5.58 -12.75
CA TYR A 31 21.23 -6.27 -12.05
C TYR A 31 22.33 -5.28 -11.62
N ARG A 32 22.75 -4.36 -12.49
CA ARG A 32 23.78 -3.36 -12.16
C ARG A 32 23.34 -2.40 -11.05
N VAL A 33 22.09 -1.93 -11.09
CA VAL A 33 21.52 -1.06 -10.05
C VAL A 33 21.48 -1.80 -8.72
N LEU A 34 21.03 -3.06 -8.74
CA LEU A 34 21.00 -3.91 -7.57
C LEU A 34 22.40 -4.21 -7.07
N GLU A 35 23.40 -4.47 -7.91
CA GLU A 35 24.77 -4.72 -7.46
C GLU A 35 25.43 -3.47 -6.88
N ALA A 36 25.19 -2.29 -7.46
CA ALA A 36 25.81 -1.04 -7.04
C ALA A 36 25.12 -0.38 -5.82
N GLY A 37 23.99 -0.89 -5.33
CA GLY A 37 23.29 -0.29 -4.18
C GLY A 37 22.61 1.05 -4.52
N LYS A 38 22.19 1.18 -5.78
CA LYS A 38 21.62 2.40 -6.33
C LYS A 38 20.10 2.42 -6.24
N ILE A 39 19.54 3.59 -6.53
CA ILE A 39 18.10 3.80 -6.70
C ILE A 39 17.81 3.85 -8.20
N GLY A 40 17.03 2.89 -8.69
CA GLY A 40 16.68 2.79 -10.10
C GLY A 40 15.27 3.24 -10.37
N ILE A 41 15.06 4.14 -11.34
CA ILE A 41 13.74 4.48 -11.87
C ILE A 41 13.60 3.80 -13.24
N PHE A 42 12.72 2.81 -13.32
CA PHE A 42 12.54 1.95 -14.48
C PHE A 42 11.19 2.21 -15.16
N GLU A 43 11.23 2.66 -16.40
CA GLU A 43 10.06 2.74 -17.27
C GLU A 43 10.06 1.54 -18.22
N SER A 44 9.01 0.72 -18.17
CA SER A 44 8.83 -0.41 -19.10
C SER A 44 7.40 -0.45 -19.58
N PRO A 45 7.12 -0.10 -20.86
CA PRO A 45 5.77 0.00 -21.40
C PRO A 45 4.93 -1.26 -21.17
N THR A 46 3.62 -1.11 -21.11
CA THR A 46 2.71 -2.25 -20.90
C THR A 46 2.88 -3.30 -22.00
N GLY A 47 2.84 -4.59 -21.64
CA GLY A 47 2.96 -5.67 -22.63
C GLY A 47 4.39 -6.08 -23.00
N THR A 48 5.40 -5.40 -22.47
CA THR A 48 6.82 -5.71 -22.71
C THR A 48 7.38 -6.84 -21.82
N GLY A 49 6.57 -7.39 -20.92
CA GLY A 49 6.98 -8.43 -19.97
C GLY A 49 7.70 -7.92 -18.71
N LYS A 50 7.48 -6.64 -18.33
CA LYS A 50 8.07 -5.98 -17.14
C LYS A 50 8.14 -6.87 -15.90
N SER A 51 7.03 -7.51 -15.50
CA SER A 51 6.99 -8.33 -14.29
C SER A 51 7.96 -9.51 -14.37
N LEU A 52 8.02 -10.22 -15.51
CA LEU A 52 8.97 -11.31 -15.70
C LEU A 52 10.42 -10.81 -15.74
N SER A 53 10.68 -9.66 -16.37
CA SER A 53 12.02 -9.06 -16.37
C SER A 53 12.47 -8.63 -14.96
N LEU A 54 11.57 -8.06 -14.15
CA LEU A 54 11.83 -7.75 -12.74
C LEU A 54 12.14 -9.02 -11.94
N ILE A 55 11.33 -10.07 -12.10
CA ILE A 55 11.50 -11.36 -11.40
C ILE A 55 12.85 -11.98 -11.78
N CYS A 56 13.11 -12.19 -13.07
CA CYS A 56 14.28 -12.92 -13.52
C CYS A 56 15.56 -12.14 -13.28
N GLY A 57 15.57 -10.82 -13.49
CA GLY A 57 16.73 -9.99 -13.21
C GLY A 57 17.04 -9.92 -11.71
N ALA A 58 16.03 -9.68 -10.86
CA ALA A 58 16.24 -9.54 -9.42
C ALA A 58 16.57 -10.87 -8.72
N LEU A 59 15.92 -11.98 -9.10
CA LEU A 59 16.21 -13.29 -8.52
C LEU A 59 17.55 -13.87 -9.02
N SER A 60 17.98 -13.55 -10.25
CA SER A 60 19.33 -13.87 -10.70
C SER A 60 20.36 -13.14 -9.85
N TRP A 61 20.17 -11.83 -9.65
CA TRP A 61 21.04 -11.06 -8.75
C TRP A 61 21.05 -11.63 -7.32
N LEU A 62 19.89 -11.97 -6.75
CA LEU A 62 19.83 -12.49 -5.38
C LEU A 62 20.59 -13.82 -5.25
N ARG A 63 20.40 -14.73 -6.21
CA ARG A 63 21.12 -16.02 -6.25
C ARG A 63 22.63 -15.80 -6.33
N ASP A 64 23.07 -14.95 -7.25
CA ASP A 64 24.49 -14.70 -7.49
C ASP A 64 25.11 -13.95 -6.29
N PHE A 65 24.38 -13.04 -5.67
CA PHE A 65 24.78 -12.33 -4.45
C PHE A 65 24.90 -13.26 -3.24
N GLU A 66 23.92 -14.14 -3.01
CA GLU A 66 23.98 -15.16 -1.96
C GLU A 66 25.13 -16.15 -2.20
N GLN A 67 25.45 -16.47 -3.45
CA GLN A 67 26.58 -17.32 -3.80
C GLN A 67 27.92 -16.62 -3.49
N LYS A 68 28.09 -15.37 -3.94
CA LYS A 68 29.29 -14.58 -3.62
C LYS A 68 29.51 -14.44 -2.12
N LYS A 69 28.45 -14.12 -1.38
CA LYS A 69 28.51 -14.03 0.08
C LYS A 69 28.96 -15.35 0.72
N ARG A 70 28.45 -16.48 0.24
CA ARG A 70 28.87 -17.81 0.70
C ARG A 70 30.33 -18.12 0.38
N GLU A 71 30.80 -17.74 -0.81
CA GLU A 71 32.20 -17.93 -1.21
C GLU A 71 33.15 -17.05 -0.39
N GLU A 72 32.76 -15.80 -0.08
CA GLU A 72 33.52 -14.90 0.80
C GLU A 72 33.58 -15.42 2.24
N GLU A 73 32.44 -15.86 2.80
CA GLU A 73 32.40 -16.49 4.12
C GLU A 73 33.27 -17.75 4.18
N ALA A 74 33.22 -18.61 3.15
CA ALA A 74 34.07 -19.81 3.07
C ALA A 74 35.56 -19.46 3.03
N ARG A 75 35.96 -18.43 2.26
CA ARG A 75 37.35 -17.94 2.22
C ARG A 75 37.84 -17.44 3.57
N LEU A 76 37.00 -16.71 4.31
CA LEU A 76 37.34 -16.23 5.67
C LEU A 76 37.51 -17.38 6.68
N LEU A 77 36.73 -18.46 6.52
CA LEU A 77 36.87 -19.66 7.36
C LEU A 77 38.16 -20.43 7.05
N GLU A 78 38.58 -20.48 5.78
CA GLU A 78 39.84 -21.11 5.35
C GLU A 78 41.07 -20.34 5.85
N THR A 79 41.08 -19.01 5.76
CA THR A 79 42.20 -18.20 6.28
C THR A 79 42.30 -18.23 7.81
N GLY A 80 41.17 -18.33 8.52
CA GLY A 80 41.14 -18.44 9.99
C GLY A 80 41.51 -19.83 10.56
N THR A 81 41.68 -20.85 9.72
CA THR A 81 41.99 -22.23 10.16
C THR A 81 43.44 -22.68 9.86
N GLY A 82 44.29 -21.79 9.35
CA GLY A 82 45.72 -22.07 9.13
C GLY A 82 46.46 -22.38 10.44
N PRO A 83 47.37 -23.39 10.48
CA PRO A 83 48.26 -23.58 11.63
C PRO A 83 49.13 -22.33 11.81
N LEU A 84 49.30 -21.90 13.07
CA LEU A 84 50.32 -20.93 13.47
C LEU A 84 51.69 -21.49 13.08
N HIS A 85 52.19 -21.14 11.89
CA HIS A 85 53.60 -21.34 11.55
C HIS A 85 54.36 -20.19 12.20
N ASP A 86 55.03 -20.53 13.30
CA ASP A 86 55.97 -19.68 14.03
C ASP A 86 57.26 -19.59 13.19
N GLU A 87 57.26 -18.76 12.14
CA GLU A 87 58.48 -18.43 11.40
C GLU A 87 58.74 -16.93 11.42
N LYS A 88 59.78 -16.57 12.18
CA LYS A 88 60.56 -15.36 12.02
C LYS A 88 61.19 -15.36 10.62
N ASP A 89 60.75 -14.48 9.72
CA ASP A 89 61.57 -13.38 9.18
C ASP A 89 60.94 -12.66 7.97
N GLU A 90 61.20 -11.36 7.95
CA GLU A 90 61.38 -10.42 6.82
C GLU A 90 60.33 -10.30 5.69
N SER A 91 59.53 -9.24 5.84
CA SER A 91 59.18 -8.22 4.83
C SER A 91 59.18 -8.60 3.34
N LEU A 92 57.99 -8.61 2.73
CA LEU A 92 57.76 -7.93 1.44
C LEU A 92 56.33 -7.39 1.38
N CYS A 93 56.22 -6.08 1.53
CA CYS A 93 55.02 -5.30 1.30
C CYS A 93 54.72 -5.25 -0.20
N LEU A 94 53.51 -5.67 -0.61
CA LEU A 94 52.94 -5.29 -1.90
C LEU A 94 51.70 -4.44 -1.66
N SER A 95 51.90 -3.17 -1.97
CA SER A 95 50.96 -2.05 -1.96
C SER A 95 49.74 -2.30 -2.87
N SER A 96 48.55 -2.02 -2.34
CA SER A 96 47.39 -1.63 -3.15
C SER A 96 46.71 -0.43 -2.49
N SER A 97 46.72 0.66 -3.23
CA SER A 97 46.33 2.02 -2.86
C SER A 97 44.82 2.20 -2.94
N CYS A 98 44.20 2.69 -1.88
CA CYS A 98 43.06 3.62 -1.97
C CYS A 98 42.83 4.32 -0.63
N GLU A 99 42.99 5.65 -0.67
CA GLU A 99 42.80 6.60 0.41
C GLU A 99 41.31 6.80 0.73
N GLY A 100 40.99 7.05 2.01
CA GLY A 100 39.75 7.74 2.38
C GLY A 100 38.90 7.11 3.49
N ALA A 101 39.47 6.76 4.64
CA ALA A 101 38.69 6.65 5.88
C ALA A 101 39.50 7.20 7.06
N ALA A 102 38.91 8.17 7.76
CA ALA A 102 39.52 8.90 8.86
C ALA A 102 40.05 7.95 9.94
N ALA A 103 41.36 7.94 10.12
CA ALA A 103 42.01 7.28 11.24
C ALA A 103 41.53 7.93 12.55
N THR A 104 40.87 7.15 13.39
CA THR A 104 40.64 7.49 14.80
C THR A 104 42.00 7.76 15.47
N PRO A 105 42.15 8.86 16.23
CA PRO A 105 43.41 9.18 16.87
C PRO A 105 43.75 8.12 17.93
N ARG A 106 44.99 7.63 17.90
CA ARG A 106 45.57 6.68 18.86
C ARG A 106 45.29 7.15 20.31
N PRO A 107 44.70 6.31 21.17
CA PRO A 107 44.83 6.48 22.61
C PRO A 107 46.31 6.30 22.97
N ALA A 108 46.93 7.33 23.52
CA ALA A 108 48.32 7.25 23.98
C ALA A 108 48.41 6.31 25.18
N GLY A 109 49.06 5.14 25.01
CA GLY A 109 49.50 4.30 26.14
C GLY A 109 49.30 2.80 26.05
N GLU A 110 48.61 2.26 25.03
CA GLU A 110 48.40 0.80 24.95
C GLU A 110 49.55 0.08 24.24
N PRO A 111 50.14 -0.98 24.84
CA PRO A 111 51.16 -1.79 24.19
C PRO A 111 50.63 -2.52 22.94
N ALA A 112 51.42 -2.56 21.86
CA ALA A 112 51.03 -3.16 20.58
C ALA A 112 50.54 -4.62 20.68
N TRP A 113 50.97 -5.38 21.69
CA TRP A 113 50.53 -6.75 21.91
C TRP A 113 49.07 -6.85 22.39
N VAL A 114 48.56 -5.83 23.10
CA VAL A 114 47.16 -5.78 23.57
C VAL A 114 46.23 -5.57 22.38
N THR A 115 46.56 -4.65 21.49
CA THR A 115 45.77 -4.38 20.28
C THR A 115 45.77 -5.59 19.33
N GLN A 116 46.91 -6.27 19.17
CA GLN A 116 46.99 -7.51 18.39
C GLN A 116 46.21 -8.66 19.02
N PHE A 117 46.18 -8.77 20.35
CA PHE A 117 45.40 -9.79 21.05
C PHE A 117 43.89 -9.53 20.92
N VAL A 118 43.46 -8.27 21.05
CA VAL A 118 42.06 -7.87 20.85
C VAL A 118 41.63 -8.15 19.41
N GLN A 119 42.43 -7.77 18.43
CA GLN A 119 42.17 -8.06 17.01
C GLN A 119 42.08 -9.57 16.73
N LYS A 120 43.03 -10.38 17.24
CA LYS A 120 42.99 -11.85 17.09
C LYS A 120 41.80 -12.49 17.80
N LYS A 121 41.38 -11.95 18.94
CA LYS A 121 40.18 -12.40 19.64
C LYS A 121 38.93 -12.06 18.84
N GLU A 122 38.83 -10.85 18.30
CA GLU A 122 37.72 -10.42 17.44
C GLU A 122 37.64 -11.27 16.16
N GLU A 123 38.77 -11.60 15.54
CA GLU A 123 38.86 -12.51 14.39
C GLU A 123 38.37 -13.91 14.74
N ARG A 124 38.78 -14.47 15.88
CA ARG A 124 38.34 -15.78 16.34
C ARG A 124 36.84 -15.80 16.67
N ASP A 125 36.35 -14.78 17.38
CA ASP A 125 34.93 -14.64 17.72
C ASP A 125 34.08 -14.43 16.45
N LEU A 126 34.63 -13.83 15.39
CA LEU A 126 33.99 -13.74 14.08
C LEU A 126 33.92 -15.11 13.39
N VAL A 127 35.02 -15.87 13.35
CA VAL A 127 35.07 -17.21 12.76
C VAL A 127 34.12 -18.17 13.47
N ASP A 128 34.07 -18.15 14.80
CA ASP A 128 33.17 -19.01 15.58
C ASP A 128 31.70 -18.66 15.34
N ARG A 129 31.38 -17.36 15.20
CA ARG A 129 30.03 -16.90 14.77
C ARG A 129 29.67 -17.39 13.37
N LEU A 130 30.58 -17.25 12.40
CA LEU A 130 30.36 -17.72 11.02
C LEU A 130 30.12 -19.24 10.96
N LYS A 131 30.87 -20.04 11.74
CA LYS A 131 30.66 -21.50 11.84
C LYS A 131 29.28 -21.85 12.41
N ALA A 132 28.87 -21.17 13.48
CA ALA A 132 27.55 -21.38 14.08
C ALA A 132 26.43 -21.01 13.09
N GLU A 133 26.60 -19.93 12.34
CA GLU A 133 25.66 -19.50 11.31
C GLU A 133 25.56 -20.51 10.16
N GLN A 134 26.71 -21.01 9.66
CA GLN A 134 26.76 -22.01 8.60
C GLN A 134 26.05 -23.31 9.01
N ALA A 135 26.24 -23.76 10.26
CA ALA A 135 25.54 -24.93 10.80
C ALA A 135 24.01 -24.72 10.86
N ARG A 136 23.56 -23.55 11.34
CA ARG A 136 22.13 -23.18 11.39
C ARG A 136 21.51 -23.11 9.99
N ARG A 137 22.22 -22.53 9.02
CA ARG A 137 21.77 -22.46 7.62
C ARG A 137 21.64 -23.85 6.99
N LYS A 138 22.63 -24.73 7.18
CA LYS A 138 22.59 -26.11 6.68
C LYS A 138 21.40 -26.88 7.27
N GLN A 139 21.17 -26.78 8.57
CA GLN A 139 20.02 -27.41 9.24
C GLN A 139 18.68 -26.90 8.67
N ARG A 140 18.60 -25.60 8.35
CA ARG A 140 17.40 -24.99 7.74
C ARG A 140 17.16 -25.51 6.32
N GLU A 141 18.21 -25.61 5.51
CA GLU A 141 18.13 -26.16 4.15
C GLU A 141 17.70 -27.63 4.15
N GLU A 142 18.27 -28.46 5.02
CA GLU A 142 17.89 -29.86 5.18
C GLU A 142 16.41 -30.00 5.59
N ARG A 143 15.95 -29.21 6.56
CA ARG A 143 14.54 -29.19 6.98
C ARG A 143 13.62 -28.77 5.84
N LEU A 144 13.99 -27.76 5.06
CA LEU A 144 13.21 -27.29 3.92
C LEU A 144 13.12 -28.36 2.82
N GLN A 145 14.23 -29.05 2.50
CA GLN A 145 14.24 -30.13 1.51
C GLN A 145 13.33 -31.29 1.94
N GLN A 146 13.35 -31.66 3.22
CA GLN A 146 12.44 -32.67 3.77
C GLN A 146 10.97 -32.25 3.63
N LEU A 147 10.66 -30.97 3.88
CA LEU A 147 9.32 -30.42 3.75
C LEU A 147 8.85 -30.38 2.29
N GLN A 148 9.71 -29.95 1.35
CA GLN A 148 9.43 -29.97 -0.08
C GLN A 148 9.18 -31.39 -0.59
N HIS A 149 9.99 -32.34 -0.14
CA HIS A 149 9.79 -33.76 -0.43
C HIS A 149 8.41 -34.20 0.09
N ARG A 150 8.10 -33.95 1.37
CA ARG A 150 6.81 -34.29 1.99
C ARG A 150 5.61 -33.62 1.30
N ALA A 151 5.73 -32.37 0.88
CA ALA A 151 4.69 -31.64 0.15
C ALA A 151 4.39 -32.30 -1.21
N ARG A 152 5.42 -32.74 -1.95
CA ARG A 152 5.25 -33.49 -3.21
C ARG A 152 4.49 -34.81 -2.99
N PHE A 153 4.78 -35.55 -1.92
CA PHE A 153 4.04 -36.77 -1.57
C PHE A 153 2.61 -36.50 -1.09
N LYS A 154 2.37 -35.41 -0.35
CA LYS A 154 1.01 -34.96 0.00
C LYS A 154 0.17 -34.67 -1.25
N TYR A 155 0.71 -33.97 -2.25
CA TYR A 155 0.01 -33.67 -3.51
C TYR A 155 -0.30 -34.93 -4.34
N ALA A 156 0.62 -35.90 -4.39
CA ALA A 156 0.38 -37.19 -5.03
C ALA A 156 -0.73 -38.00 -4.31
N ALA A 157 -0.72 -38.00 -2.97
CA ALA A 157 -1.76 -38.64 -2.16
C ALA A 157 -3.12 -37.90 -2.20
N ARG A 158 -3.12 -36.59 -2.47
CA ARG A 158 -4.33 -35.77 -2.58
C ARG A 158 -5.05 -36.00 -3.91
N ARG A 159 -4.33 -36.27 -5.02
CA ARG A 159 -4.95 -36.71 -6.29
C ARG A 159 -5.70 -38.04 -6.14
N LEU A 160 -5.12 -39.00 -5.41
CA LEU A 160 -5.76 -40.29 -5.13
C LEU A 160 -6.99 -40.14 -4.21
N ARG A 161 -6.92 -39.29 -3.19
CA ARG A 161 -8.05 -39.02 -2.29
C ARG A 161 -9.19 -38.24 -2.92
N GLN A 162 -8.91 -37.37 -3.89
CA GLN A 162 -9.97 -36.61 -4.58
C GLN A 162 -10.84 -37.52 -5.46
N GLU A 163 -10.30 -38.62 -5.98
CA GLU A 163 -11.04 -39.69 -6.68
C GLU A 163 -11.88 -40.56 -5.70
N GLU A 164 -11.41 -40.75 -4.46
CA GLU A 164 -12.16 -41.45 -3.39
C GLU A 164 -13.25 -40.58 -2.73
N GLU A 165 -13.02 -39.28 -2.55
CA GLU A 165 -13.99 -38.36 -1.92
C GLU A 165 -15.19 -38.07 -2.84
N GLU A 166 -15.01 -38.07 -4.18
CA GLU A 166 -16.13 -37.96 -5.13
C GLU A 166 -17.05 -39.20 -5.10
N THR A 167 -16.49 -40.38 -4.82
CA THR A 167 -17.26 -41.63 -4.68
C THR A 167 -17.96 -41.72 -3.31
N GLU A 168 -17.36 -41.18 -2.25
CA GLU A 168 -17.95 -41.13 -0.91
C GLU A 168 -19.06 -40.05 -0.78
N HIS A 169 -18.92 -38.92 -1.48
CA HIS A 169 -19.94 -37.86 -1.53
C HIS A 169 -21.25 -38.33 -2.21
N LEU A 170 -21.16 -39.18 -3.23
CA LEU A 170 -22.32 -39.83 -3.88
C LEU A 170 -23.06 -40.81 -2.93
N LEU A 171 -22.33 -41.46 -2.02
CA LEU A 171 -22.90 -42.39 -1.04
C LEU A 171 -23.55 -41.66 0.15
N ARG A 172 -23.04 -40.47 0.50
CA ARG A 172 -23.58 -39.65 1.59
C ARG A 172 -24.89 -38.93 1.22
N LEU A 173 -24.99 -38.44 -0.02
CA LEU A 173 -26.23 -37.87 -0.58
C LEU A 173 -27.39 -38.88 -0.60
N SER A 174 -27.11 -40.18 -0.70
CA SER A 174 -28.12 -41.24 -0.60
C SER A 174 -28.59 -41.53 0.83
N ARG A 175 -27.86 -41.07 1.86
CA ARG A 175 -28.14 -41.32 3.28
C ARG A 175 -28.85 -40.14 3.96
N GLU A 176 -28.62 -38.91 3.48
CA GLU A 176 -29.20 -37.68 4.06
C GLU A 176 -30.64 -37.38 3.58
N MET A 177 -31.24 -38.24 2.75
CA MET A 177 -32.65 -38.14 2.33
C MET A 177 -33.68 -38.79 3.28
N LEU A 178 -33.26 -39.40 4.40
CA LEU A 178 -34.16 -40.21 5.25
C LEU A 178 -34.28 -39.80 6.72
N GLU A 179 -33.64 -38.73 7.19
CA GLU A 179 -33.74 -38.33 8.61
C GLU A 179 -33.80 -36.81 8.79
N THR A 180 -35.02 -36.25 8.84
CA THR A 180 -35.26 -34.90 9.37
C THR A 180 -36.45 -34.90 10.31
N GLY A 181 -36.20 -34.62 11.60
CA GLY A 181 -37.18 -34.29 12.63
C GLY A 181 -36.61 -33.22 13.58
N PRO A 182 -37.38 -32.20 14.02
CA PRO A 182 -36.80 -30.95 14.56
C PRO A 182 -36.89 -30.81 16.09
N GLY A 183 -36.01 -29.99 16.65
CA GLY A 183 -36.30 -29.18 17.86
C GLY A 183 -35.25 -29.21 18.96
N ALA A 184 -34.67 -28.04 19.29
CA ALA A 184 -34.40 -27.59 20.66
C ALA A 184 -33.87 -26.13 20.67
N GLU A 185 -34.59 -25.27 21.38
CA GLU A 185 -34.29 -23.86 21.68
C GLU A 185 -33.04 -23.70 22.57
N ARG A 186 -32.33 -22.57 22.44
CA ARG A 186 -31.22 -22.16 23.33
C ARG A 186 -31.62 -20.89 24.10
N PRO A 187 -31.38 -20.79 25.42
CA PRO A 187 -31.72 -19.60 26.20
C PRO A 187 -30.70 -18.46 26.02
N GLU A 188 -31.22 -17.23 26.11
CA GLU A 188 -30.52 -15.96 26.06
C GLU A 188 -29.56 -15.75 27.27
N GLN A 189 -28.38 -15.18 27.01
CA GLN A 189 -27.33 -14.85 27.98
C GLN A 189 -27.35 -13.35 28.33
N LEU A 190 -27.20 -13.01 29.62
CA LEU A 190 -27.03 -11.65 30.16
C LEU A 190 -25.56 -11.34 30.49
N GLU A 191 -25.16 -10.08 30.29
CA GLU A 191 -23.79 -9.61 30.00
C GLU A 191 -22.82 -9.44 31.20
N SER A 192 -21.52 -9.69 30.93
CA SER A 192 -20.36 -9.36 31.79
C SER A 192 -19.17 -8.89 30.94
N GLY A 193 -18.48 -7.80 31.32
CA GLY A 193 -17.28 -7.32 30.62
C GLY A 193 -16.72 -5.92 31.00
N GLU A 194 -17.28 -5.22 31.99
CA GLU A 194 -17.00 -3.79 32.27
C GLU A 194 -15.56 -3.45 32.73
N GLU A 195 -14.69 -4.44 32.96
CA GLU A 195 -13.32 -4.22 33.46
C GLU A 195 -12.32 -3.90 32.33
N GLU A 196 -12.52 -4.45 31.13
CA GLU A 196 -11.62 -4.26 29.97
C GLU A 196 -11.67 -2.84 29.38
N LEU A 197 -12.81 -2.16 29.55
CA LEU A 197 -13.01 -0.81 29.06
C LEU A 197 -12.31 0.24 29.93
N VAL A 198 -11.85 -0.08 31.14
CA VAL A 198 -11.19 0.88 32.03
C VAL A 198 -9.73 1.10 31.62
N LEU A 199 -9.27 2.35 31.63
CA LEU A 199 -7.88 2.69 31.33
C LEU A 199 -6.94 2.21 32.44
N ALA A 200 -5.96 1.40 32.07
CA ALA A 200 -4.83 1.07 32.93
C ALA A 200 -3.98 2.33 33.21
N GLU A 201 -3.07 2.24 34.19
CA GLU A 201 -2.20 3.34 34.54
C GLU A 201 -1.28 3.73 33.38
N TYR A 202 -1.31 5.02 33.02
CA TYR A 202 -0.36 5.60 32.08
C TYR A 202 0.85 6.14 32.84
N GLU A 203 2.00 5.49 32.67
CA GLU A 203 3.29 5.95 33.18
C GLU A 203 4.01 6.76 32.09
N SER A 204 4.46 7.96 32.46
CA SER A 204 5.19 8.85 31.56
C SER A 204 6.63 8.35 31.40
N ASP A 205 7.22 8.49 30.22
CA ASP A 205 8.60 8.08 29.95
C ASP A 205 9.66 8.77 30.82
N GLU A 206 9.34 9.95 31.35
CA GLU A 206 10.22 10.67 32.28
C GLU A 206 10.36 9.93 33.64
N GLU A 207 9.43 9.01 33.98
CA GLU A 207 9.48 8.19 35.19
C GLU A 207 10.22 6.85 34.98
N LYS A 208 10.50 6.45 33.72
CA LYS A 208 11.20 5.19 33.40
C LYS A 208 12.72 5.24 33.54
N LYS A 209 13.31 6.42 33.80
CA LYS A 209 14.77 6.58 33.88
C LYS A 209 15.42 6.05 35.18
N ALA A 210 14.67 5.41 36.08
CA ALA A 210 15.20 4.90 37.35
C ALA A 210 14.92 3.41 37.65
N ALA A 211 14.33 2.65 36.71
CA ALA A 211 13.99 1.24 36.97
C ALA A 211 14.05 0.36 35.71
N SER A 212 15.15 0.42 34.95
CA SER A 212 15.46 -0.60 33.94
C SER A 212 16.54 -1.53 34.49
N GLY A 213 16.14 -2.37 35.44
CA GLY A 213 16.88 -3.54 35.86
C GLY A 213 15.91 -4.70 35.90
N VAL A 214 16.19 -5.72 35.09
CA VAL A 214 15.58 -7.06 35.07
C VAL A 214 14.22 -7.17 34.36
N ASP A 215 14.29 -7.59 33.09
CA ASP A 215 13.62 -8.78 32.53
C ASP A 215 14.09 -8.91 31.05
N GLU A 216 15.38 -9.20 30.89
CA GLU A 216 15.97 -9.69 29.62
C GLU A 216 16.20 -11.19 29.77
N ASP A 217 15.12 -11.97 29.92
CA ASP A 217 15.16 -13.43 29.91
C ASP A 217 13.90 -13.97 29.19
N GLU A 218 13.71 -13.57 27.94
CA GLU A 218 13.17 -14.48 26.92
C GLU A 218 14.22 -14.50 25.81
N ASP A 219 15.05 -15.54 25.81
CA ASP A 219 15.86 -15.99 24.67
C ASP A 219 14.92 -16.36 23.50
N ASP A 220 14.21 -15.37 22.95
CA ASP A 220 13.76 -15.43 21.57
C ASP A 220 15.05 -15.35 20.75
N LEU A 221 15.57 -16.51 20.36
CA LEU A 221 16.55 -16.63 19.28
C LEU A 221 15.94 -15.97 18.04
N GLU A 222 16.06 -14.64 17.92
CA GLU A 222 15.56 -13.87 16.78
C GLU A 222 16.16 -14.52 15.53
N GLU A 223 15.31 -15.17 14.73
CA GLU A 223 15.78 -15.81 13.51
C GLU A 223 16.42 -14.75 12.62
N GLU A 224 17.70 -14.95 12.31
CA GLU A 224 18.47 -14.00 11.52
C GLU A 224 17.87 -13.84 10.12
N HIS A 225 17.76 -12.58 9.68
CA HIS A 225 17.16 -12.23 8.42
C HIS A 225 18.11 -12.55 7.27
N VAL A 226 17.71 -13.44 6.36
CA VAL A 226 18.42 -13.61 5.08
C VAL A 226 18.33 -12.34 4.23
N THR A 227 19.27 -12.16 3.30
CA THR A 227 19.14 -11.14 2.25
C THR A 227 17.88 -11.43 1.44
N LYS A 228 17.05 -10.42 1.26
CA LYS A 228 15.74 -10.58 0.63
C LYS A 228 15.32 -9.38 -0.19
N ILE A 229 14.40 -9.65 -1.10
CA ILE A 229 13.75 -8.68 -1.95
C ILE A 229 12.33 -8.46 -1.42
N TYR A 230 12.00 -7.22 -1.11
CA TYR A 230 10.64 -6.78 -0.82
C TYR A 230 9.99 -6.29 -2.12
N TYR A 231 9.01 -7.04 -2.62
CA TYR A 231 8.24 -6.65 -3.78
C TYR A 231 6.91 -6.01 -3.35
N CYS A 232 6.67 -4.79 -3.83
CA CYS A 232 5.52 -4.00 -3.46
C CYS A 232 4.71 -3.61 -4.70
N SER A 233 3.39 -3.69 -4.60
CA SER A 233 2.47 -3.22 -5.64
C SER A 233 1.21 -2.57 -5.05
N ARG A 234 0.43 -1.89 -5.89
CA ARG A 234 -0.70 -1.04 -5.48
C ARG A 234 -1.91 -1.87 -5.03
N THR A 235 -2.24 -2.95 -5.72
CA THR A 235 -3.46 -3.74 -5.46
C THR A 235 -3.17 -5.21 -5.13
N HIS A 236 -4.09 -5.84 -4.39
CA HIS A 236 -4.02 -7.27 -4.09
C HIS A 236 -3.99 -8.14 -5.36
N SER A 237 -4.77 -7.77 -6.38
CA SER A 237 -4.80 -8.47 -7.67
C SER A 237 -3.44 -8.44 -8.40
N GLN A 238 -2.72 -7.32 -8.33
CA GLN A 238 -1.37 -7.20 -8.90
C GLN A 238 -0.37 -8.08 -8.15
N LEU A 239 -0.45 -8.14 -6.82
CA LEU A 239 0.40 -9.02 -6.01
C LEU A 239 0.12 -10.49 -6.34
N ALA A 240 -1.14 -10.89 -6.45
CA ALA A 240 -1.52 -12.26 -6.84
C ALA A 240 -1.00 -12.61 -8.25
N GLN A 241 -1.15 -11.69 -9.21
CA GLN A 241 -0.60 -11.85 -10.56
C GLN A 241 0.93 -12.02 -10.52
N PHE A 242 1.64 -11.19 -9.76
CA PHE A 242 3.08 -11.30 -9.60
C PHE A 242 3.50 -12.66 -9.03
N VAL A 243 2.84 -13.13 -7.97
CA VAL A 243 3.12 -14.45 -7.37
C VAL A 243 2.91 -15.57 -8.39
N HIS A 244 1.88 -15.47 -9.22
CA HIS A 244 1.63 -16.44 -10.28
C HIS A 244 2.72 -16.43 -11.37
N GLU A 245 3.24 -15.26 -11.73
CA GLU A 245 4.38 -15.14 -12.66
C GLU A 245 5.68 -15.68 -12.05
N VAL A 246 5.91 -15.50 -10.74
CA VAL A 246 7.03 -16.15 -10.04
C VAL A 246 6.96 -17.67 -10.13
N LYS A 247 5.76 -18.26 -9.99
CA LYS A 247 5.56 -19.71 -10.14
C LYS A 247 5.91 -20.23 -11.54
N LYS A 248 5.63 -19.44 -12.58
CA LYS A 248 5.95 -19.79 -13.98
C LYS A 248 7.42 -19.58 -14.31
N SER A 249 8.11 -18.73 -13.56
CA SER A 249 9.52 -18.44 -13.79
C SER A 249 10.41 -19.66 -13.49
N PRO A 250 11.65 -19.70 -14.03
CA PRO A 250 12.63 -20.73 -13.69
C PRO A 250 12.93 -20.86 -12.19
N PHE A 251 12.63 -19.83 -11.40
CA PHE A 251 12.90 -19.77 -9.97
C PHE A 251 11.75 -20.30 -9.10
N GLY A 252 10.59 -20.60 -9.68
CA GLY A 252 9.36 -20.89 -8.93
C GLY A 252 9.43 -22.10 -7.98
N LYS A 253 10.37 -23.02 -8.18
CA LYS A 253 10.57 -24.20 -7.32
C LYS A 253 11.54 -23.97 -6.17
N ASP A 254 12.47 -23.04 -6.35
CA ASP A 254 13.61 -22.88 -5.43
C ASP A 254 13.46 -21.64 -4.55
N VAL A 255 12.71 -20.63 -5.01
CA VAL A 255 12.52 -19.37 -4.29
C VAL A 255 11.61 -19.51 -3.08
N ARG A 256 12.10 -19.06 -1.92
CA ARG A 256 11.29 -18.95 -0.70
C ARG A 256 10.49 -17.65 -0.71
N LEU A 257 9.21 -17.75 -1.08
CA LEU A 257 8.30 -16.60 -1.17
C LEU A 257 7.26 -16.60 -0.05
N VAL A 258 6.99 -15.44 0.54
CA VAL A 258 5.82 -15.24 1.40
C VAL A 258 5.00 -14.02 0.97
N SER A 259 3.69 -14.19 0.93
CA SER A 259 2.72 -13.12 0.63
C SER A 259 2.14 -12.55 1.93
N LEU A 260 2.23 -11.23 2.10
CA LEU A 260 1.68 -10.52 3.26
C LEU A 260 0.36 -9.83 2.90
N GLY A 261 -0.58 -9.84 3.85
CA GLY A 261 -1.90 -9.28 3.68
C GLY A 261 -2.45 -8.66 4.97
N SER A 262 -3.60 -7.98 4.84
CA SER A 262 -4.34 -7.45 5.98
C SER A 262 -4.99 -8.59 6.79
N ARG A 263 -5.43 -8.29 8.02
CA ARG A 263 -6.25 -9.25 8.80
C ARG A 263 -7.56 -9.60 8.08
N GLN A 264 -8.16 -8.65 7.38
CA GLN A 264 -9.35 -8.89 6.57
C GLN A 264 -9.11 -9.98 5.51
N ASN A 265 -7.92 -10.00 4.91
CA ASN A 265 -7.58 -10.94 3.85
C ASN A 265 -7.07 -12.29 4.39
N LEU A 266 -6.41 -12.33 5.55
CA LEU A 266 -5.75 -13.54 6.07
C LEU A 266 -6.42 -14.18 7.30
N CYS A 267 -7.54 -13.62 7.80
CA CYS A 267 -8.25 -14.21 8.94
C CYS A 267 -9.09 -15.43 8.52
N VAL A 268 -8.89 -16.53 9.25
CA VAL A 268 -9.65 -17.79 9.10
C VAL A 268 -10.73 -17.96 10.19
N ASN A 269 -10.74 -17.07 11.19
CA ASN A 269 -11.77 -17.09 12.23
C ASN A 269 -13.02 -16.35 11.72
N GLU A 270 -14.10 -17.10 11.45
CA GLU A 270 -15.34 -16.57 10.90
C GLU A 270 -16.03 -15.56 11.85
N ASP A 271 -15.87 -15.70 13.18
CA ASP A 271 -16.40 -14.74 14.16
C ASP A 271 -15.74 -13.36 14.05
N VAL A 272 -14.46 -13.34 13.65
CA VAL A 272 -13.71 -12.09 13.45
C VAL A 272 -13.97 -11.56 12.04
N LYS A 273 -14.00 -12.45 11.04
CA LYS A 273 -14.14 -12.10 9.63
C LYS A 273 -15.51 -11.51 9.30
N SER A 274 -16.57 -11.94 9.99
CA SER A 274 -17.94 -11.48 9.78
C SER A 274 -18.22 -10.03 10.25
N LEU A 275 -17.28 -9.38 10.94
CA LEU A 275 -17.48 -8.03 11.51
C LEU A 275 -17.62 -6.90 10.49
N GLY A 276 -17.41 -7.17 9.19
CA GLY A 276 -17.69 -6.24 8.07
C GLY A 276 -16.79 -5.00 7.96
N SER A 277 -16.17 -4.57 9.06
CA SER A 277 -15.26 -3.42 9.13
C SER A 277 -13.82 -3.86 9.43
N VAL A 278 -12.85 -3.27 8.72
CA VAL A 278 -11.41 -3.54 8.90
C VAL A 278 -10.95 -3.17 10.31
N GLN A 279 -11.46 -2.08 10.87
CA GLN A 279 -11.11 -1.68 12.24
C GLN A 279 -11.61 -2.69 13.27
N LEU A 280 -12.88 -3.12 13.14
CA LEU A 280 -13.47 -4.13 14.02
C LEU A 280 -12.70 -5.45 13.98
N ILE A 281 -12.33 -5.90 12.78
CA ILE A 281 -11.50 -7.10 12.58
C ILE A 281 -10.16 -6.97 13.32
N ASN A 282 -9.52 -5.80 13.22
CA ASN A 282 -8.23 -5.56 13.87
C ASN A 282 -8.34 -5.58 15.39
N ASP A 283 -9.34 -4.89 15.94
CA ASP A 283 -9.52 -4.75 17.38
C ASP A 283 -9.89 -6.09 18.01
N ARG A 284 -10.92 -6.76 17.48
CA ARG A 284 -11.33 -8.09 17.97
C ARG A 284 -10.19 -9.12 17.93
N CYS A 285 -9.37 -9.09 16.87
CA CYS A 285 -8.22 -9.99 16.74
C CYS A 285 -7.17 -9.74 17.83
N VAL A 286 -6.92 -8.47 18.19
CA VAL A 286 -5.97 -8.10 19.25
C VAL A 286 -6.53 -8.46 20.62
N ASP A 287 -7.82 -8.23 20.87
CA ASP A 287 -8.47 -8.56 22.14
C ASP A 287 -8.44 -10.08 22.41
N MET A 288 -8.69 -10.89 21.39
CA MET A 288 -8.56 -12.35 21.45
C MET A 288 -7.14 -12.86 21.74
N GLN A 289 -6.09 -12.03 21.61
CA GLN A 289 -4.72 -12.40 22.00
C GLN A 289 -4.43 -12.10 23.48
N ARG A 290 -4.92 -10.96 23.99
CA ARG A 290 -4.67 -10.50 25.37
C ARG A 290 -5.24 -11.44 26.41
N SER A 291 -6.43 -11.98 26.16
CA SER A 291 -7.08 -12.99 27.01
C SER A 291 -6.28 -14.30 27.19
N ARG A 292 -5.23 -14.53 26.38
CA ARG A 292 -4.29 -15.66 26.53
C ARG A 292 -3.10 -15.34 27.44
N HIS A 293 -2.56 -14.13 27.39
CA HIS A 293 -1.40 -13.73 28.23
C HIS A 293 -1.78 -13.59 29.70
N GLU A 294 -2.98 -13.11 30.01
CA GLU A 294 -3.48 -13.03 31.39
C GLU A 294 -3.60 -14.40 32.07
N LYS A 295 -3.84 -15.48 31.30
CA LYS A 295 -3.82 -16.86 31.81
C LYS A 295 -2.43 -17.37 32.19
N LYS A 296 -1.36 -16.87 31.57
CA LYS A 296 0.02 -17.29 31.85
C LYS A 296 0.59 -16.63 33.12
N LYS A 297 0.19 -15.39 33.43
CA LYS A 297 0.66 -14.65 34.62
C LYS A 297 -0.09 -14.98 35.92
N GLY A 298 -1.22 -15.69 35.86
CA GLY A 298 -2.05 -16.00 37.03
C GLY A 298 -1.84 -17.38 37.65
N ALA A 299 -0.78 -18.11 37.29
CA ALA A 299 -0.59 -19.51 37.70
C ALA A 299 0.13 -19.72 39.04
N GLU A 300 0.60 -18.68 39.74
CA GLU A 300 1.43 -18.84 40.96
C GLU A 300 0.84 -18.35 42.29
N GLU A 301 -0.39 -17.83 42.37
CA GLU A 301 -1.00 -17.52 43.67
C GLU A 301 -2.44 -18.03 43.80
N GLU A 302 -2.59 -19.19 44.45
CA GLU A 302 -3.89 -19.70 44.91
C GLU A 302 -4.41 -18.89 46.11
N ARG A 303 -5.43 -18.06 45.88
CA ARG A 303 -6.45 -17.78 46.89
C ARG A 303 -7.86 -17.81 46.28
N PRO A 304 -8.81 -18.59 46.83
CA PRO A 304 -10.13 -18.70 46.25
C PRO A 304 -11.04 -17.61 46.84
N LYS A 305 -11.49 -16.64 46.03
CA LYS A 305 -12.74 -15.90 46.30
C LYS A 305 -13.33 -15.24 45.06
N ARG A 306 -14.44 -15.87 44.63
CA ARG A 306 -15.67 -15.33 44.00
C ARG A 306 -15.67 -14.90 42.52
N ARG A 307 -16.71 -15.44 41.87
CA ARG A 307 -17.32 -15.20 40.55
C ARG A 307 -16.62 -15.87 39.36
N ARG A 308 -17.28 -16.91 38.86
CA ARG A 308 -17.02 -17.62 37.60
C ARG A 308 -17.19 -16.59 36.46
N GLN A 309 -16.09 -15.95 36.03
CA GLN A 309 -16.04 -15.20 34.77
C GLN A 309 -16.21 -16.19 33.61
N GLU A 310 -17.17 -15.98 32.72
CA GLU A 310 -17.16 -16.65 31.42
C GLU A 310 -15.95 -16.13 30.63
N LYS A 311 -15.05 -17.06 30.32
CA LYS A 311 -13.74 -16.80 29.73
C LYS A 311 -13.93 -16.20 28.35
N GLN A 312 -13.41 -14.99 28.09
CA GLN A 312 -13.18 -14.55 26.71
C GLN A 312 -12.33 -15.62 26.02
N ALA A 313 -12.87 -16.20 24.94
CA ALA A 313 -12.21 -17.27 24.22
C ALA A 313 -11.01 -16.69 23.47
N ALA A 314 -9.82 -17.16 23.82
CA ALA A 314 -8.62 -16.88 23.04
C ALA A 314 -8.82 -17.42 21.61
N CYS A 315 -8.19 -16.76 20.63
CA CYS A 315 -8.34 -17.18 19.24
C CYS A 315 -7.84 -18.63 19.05
N PRO A 316 -8.67 -19.57 18.56
CA PRO A 316 -8.30 -20.98 18.44
C PRO A 316 -7.17 -21.22 17.43
N PHE A 317 -6.97 -20.30 16.48
CA PHE A 317 -5.95 -20.39 15.44
C PHE A 317 -4.61 -19.76 15.85
N TYR A 318 -4.53 -19.08 17.00
CA TYR A 318 -3.32 -18.41 17.49
C TYR A 318 -2.49 -19.37 18.37
N ASN A 319 -1.99 -20.44 17.75
CA ASN A 319 -1.12 -21.43 18.40
C ASN A 319 0.28 -21.42 17.77
N HIS A 320 1.32 -21.19 18.58
CA HIS A 320 2.69 -20.98 18.10
C HIS A 320 3.27 -22.20 17.36
N GLU A 321 3.00 -23.42 17.85
CA GLU A 321 3.49 -24.65 17.22
C GLU A 321 2.87 -24.87 15.82
N GLN A 322 1.55 -24.74 15.72
CA GLN A 322 0.82 -24.89 14.44
C GLN A 322 1.17 -23.75 13.47
N MET A 323 1.39 -22.54 13.98
CA MET A 323 1.89 -21.43 13.16
C MET A 323 3.32 -21.66 12.66
N GLY A 324 4.18 -22.33 13.46
CA GLY A 324 5.52 -22.74 13.03
C GLY A 324 5.48 -23.79 11.91
N LEU A 325 4.56 -24.75 11.97
CA LEU A 325 4.32 -25.70 10.87
C LEU A 325 3.77 -25.00 9.62
N LEU A 326 2.83 -24.07 9.80
CA LEU A 326 2.28 -23.27 8.71
C LEU A 326 3.35 -22.42 8.02
N ARG A 327 4.26 -21.81 8.81
CA ARG A 327 5.42 -21.05 8.31
C ARG A 327 6.28 -21.91 7.39
N ASP A 328 6.64 -23.09 7.87
CA ASP A 328 7.48 -24.05 7.16
C ASP A 328 6.83 -24.50 5.84
N GLU A 329 5.52 -24.81 5.87
CA GLU A 329 4.76 -25.22 4.69
C GLU A 329 4.50 -24.04 3.73
N ALA A 330 4.40 -22.80 4.23
CA ALA A 330 4.30 -21.60 3.43
C ALA A 330 5.58 -21.34 2.62
N LEU A 331 6.76 -21.61 3.20
CA LEU A 331 8.06 -21.42 2.55
C LEU A 331 8.46 -22.56 1.60
N ALA A 332 7.81 -23.73 1.71
CA ALA A 332 8.16 -24.90 0.91
C ALA A 332 7.82 -24.74 -0.59
N GLU A 333 6.70 -24.09 -0.90
CA GLU A 333 6.26 -23.80 -2.27
C GLU A 333 5.66 -22.40 -2.32
N VAL A 334 5.87 -21.70 -3.43
CA VAL A 334 5.30 -20.37 -3.68
C VAL A 334 3.77 -20.41 -3.54
N LYS A 335 3.19 -19.55 -2.70
CA LYS A 335 1.74 -19.46 -2.46
C LYS A 335 1.26 -18.01 -2.49
N ASP A 336 0.10 -17.81 -3.11
CA ASP A 336 -0.66 -16.55 -3.02
C ASP A 336 -1.44 -16.48 -1.70
N ILE A 337 -2.17 -15.38 -1.49
CA ILE A 337 -2.89 -15.12 -0.22
C ILE A 337 -4.05 -16.10 -0.04
N GLU A 338 -4.74 -16.44 -1.12
CA GLU A 338 -5.84 -17.39 -1.15
C GLU A 338 -5.38 -18.82 -0.80
N GLN A 339 -4.22 -19.22 -1.31
CA GLN A 339 -3.60 -20.51 -0.98
C GLN A 339 -3.10 -20.55 0.46
N LEU A 340 -2.55 -19.45 0.99
CA LEU A 340 -2.16 -19.35 2.40
C LEU A 340 -3.37 -19.44 3.34
N LEU A 341 -4.50 -18.84 2.96
CA LEU A 341 -5.77 -18.99 3.68
C LEU A 341 -6.23 -20.45 3.74
N ALA A 342 -6.27 -21.12 2.59
CA ALA A 342 -6.66 -22.53 2.51
C ALA A 342 -5.74 -23.41 3.38
N LEU A 343 -4.44 -23.13 3.34
CA LEU A 343 -3.44 -23.84 4.13
C LEU A 343 -3.63 -23.63 5.64
N GLY A 344 -3.89 -22.41 6.10
CA GLY A 344 -4.14 -22.19 7.53
C GLY A 344 -5.46 -22.76 8.02
N LYS A 345 -6.48 -22.87 7.14
CA LYS A 345 -7.70 -23.62 7.46
C LYS A 345 -7.41 -25.11 7.66
N GLU A 346 -6.62 -25.70 6.76
CA GLU A 346 -6.20 -27.11 6.84
C GLU A 346 -5.34 -27.38 8.09
N ALA A 347 -4.35 -26.51 8.35
CA ALA A 347 -3.43 -26.62 9.48
C ALA A 347 -4.04 -26.16 10.83
N ARG A 348 -5.28 -25.64 10.83
CA ARG A 348 -5.90 -24.98 12.00
C ARG A 348 -4.98 -23.94 12.65
N ALA A 349 -4.28 -23.16 11.83
CA ALA A 349 -3.31 -22.16 12.24
C ALA A 349 -3.64 -20.80 11.63
N CYS A 350 -3.26 -19.71 12.29
CA CYS A 350 -3.54 -18.36 11.80
C CYS A 350 -2.61 -17.97 10.64
N PRO A 351 -3.12 -17.79 9.40
CA PRO A 351 -2.29 -17.38 8.26
C PRO A 351 -1.65 -16.00 8.43
N TYR A 352 -2.36 -15.07 9.08
CA TYR A 352 -1.88 -13.70 9.27
C TYR A 352 -0.58 -13.63 10.10
N TYR A 353 -0.52 -14.39 11.19
CA TYR A 353 0.69 -14.44 12.02
C TYR A 353 1.70 -15.47 11.51
N GLY A 354 1.24 -16.60 10.95
CA GLY A 354 2.11 -17.61 10.35
C GLY A 354 2.95 -17.07 9.18
N SER A 355 2.36 -16.23 8.31
CA SER A 355 3.11 -15.60 7.21
C SER A 355 4.15 -14.58 7.71
N ARG A 356 3.88 -13.89 8.83
CA ARG A 356 4.84 -12.98 9.45
C ARG A 356 6.03 -13.70 10.06
N LEU A 357 5.81 -14.86 10.69
CA LEU A 357 6.88 -15.73 11.17
C LEU A 357 7.78 -16.26 10.04
N ALA A 358 7.30 -16.26 8.79
CA ALA A 358 8.07 -16.69 7.63
C ALA A 358 8.98 -15.59 7.05
N ILE A 359 8.77 -14.33 7.44
CA ILE A 359 9.52 -13.18 6.89
C ILE A 359 11.03 -13.33 7.07
N PRO A 360 11.59 -13.74 8.24
CA PRO A 360 13.04 -13.83 8.40
C PRO A 360 13.73 -14.76 7.39
N ALA A 361 13.10 -15.90 7.08
CA ALA A 361 13.63 -16.95 6.22
C ALA A 361 13.25 -16.81 4.73
N ALA A 362 12.28 -15.97 4.39
CA ALA A 362 11.86 -15.72 3.02
C ALA A 362 12.92 -14.93 2.23
N GLN A 363 13.15 -15.31 0.97
CA GLN A 363 14.00 -14.59 0.01
C GLN A 363 13.22 -13.50 -0.73
N LEU A 364 11.92 -13.72 -0.94
CA LEU A 364 11.03 -12.80 -1.62
C LEU A 364 9.78 -12.56 -0.76
N VAL A 365 9.58 -11.33 -0.33
CA VAL A 365 8.42 -10.93 0.47
C VAL A 365 7.54 -10.03 -0.38
N VAL A 366 6.30 -10.46 -0.63
CA VAL A 366 5.33 -9.74 -1.46
C VAL A 366 4.36 -9.01 -0.53
N LEU A 367 4.24 -7.69 -0.66
CA LEU A 367 3.41 -6.87 0.24
C LEU A 367 2.73 -5.66 -0.44
N PRO A 368 1.64 -5.12 0.14
CA PRO A 368 1.03 -3.89 -0.34
C PRO A 368 1.87 -2.64 -0.06
N TYR A 369 1.71 -1.60 -0.88
CA TYR A 369 2.34 -0.27 -0.69
C TYR A 369 2.21 0.26 0.73
N GLN A 370 1.02 0.18 1.32
CA GLN A 370 0.74 0.76 2.63
C GLN A 370 1.54 0.09 3.73
N MET A 371 1.84 -1.21 3.61
CA MET A 371 2.65 -1.93 4.59
C MET A 371 4.13 -1.55 4.51
N LEU A 372 4.64 -1.20 3.32
CA LEU A 372 6.01 -0.73 3.15
C LEU A 372 6.15 0.72 3.61
N LEU A 373 5.24 1.60 3.16
CA LEU A 373 5.39 3.04 3.28
C LEU A 373 5.00 3.58 4.66
N HIS A 374 4.08 2.92 5.37
CA HIS A 374 3.69 3.32 6.73
C HIS A 374 4.59 2.67 7.77
N ALA A 375 5.44 3.46 8.43
CA ALA A 375 6.48 2.97 9.35
C ALA A 375 5.96 2.09 10.49
N ALA A 376 4.87 2.49 11.16
CA ALA A 376 4.31 1.70 12.25
C ALA A 376 3.76 0.34 11.78
N THR A 377 3.17 0.29 10.58
CA THR A 377 2.67 -0.96 9.99
C THR A 377 3.81 -1.88 9.58
N ARG A 378 4.89 -1.30 9.03
CA ARG A 378 6.11 -2.01 8.65
C ARG A 378 6.78 -2.67 9.87
N GLN A 379 6.98 -1.90 10.94
CA GLN A 379 7.54 -2.38 12.21
C GLN A 379 6.66 -3.46 12.83
N ALA A 380 5.35 -3.23 12.91
CA ALA A 380 4.40 -4.20 13.44
C ALA A 380 4.30 -5.49 12.61
N ALA A 381 4.75 -5.49 11.34
CA ALA A 381 4.81 -6.67 10.50
C ALA A 381 6.13 -7.44 10.63
N GLY A 382 7.16 -6.89 11.29
CA GLY A 382 8.50 -7.49 11.36
C GLY A 382 9.35 -7.25 10.10
N ILE A 383 9.04 -6.21 9.32
CA ILE A 383 9.80 -5.87 8.12
C ILE A 383 11.01 -5.02 8.51
N ARG A 384 12.22 -5.49 8.18
CA ARG A 384 13.50 -4.81 8.39
C ARG A 384 14.08 -4.41 7.03
N LEU A 385 14.29 -3.12 6.80
CA LEU A 385 14.77 -2.60 5.49
C LEU A 385 16.29 -2.55 5.38
N GLN A 386 16.99 -2.58 6.51
CA GLN A 386 18.45 -2.42 6.57
C GLN A 386 19.17 -3.42 5.65
N GLU A 387 19.93 -2.89 4.71
CA GLU A 387 20.68 -3.64 3.69
C GLU A 387 19.85 -4.57 2.79
N GLN A 388 18.53 -4.39 2.74
CA GLN A 388 17.63 -5.16 1.88
C GLN A 388 17.33 -4.44 0.56
N VAL A 389 16.78 -5.18 -0.40
CA VAL A 389 16.34 -4.64 -1.69
C VAL A 389 14.83 -4.43 -1.67
N VAL A 390 14.38 -3.27 -2.16
CA VAL A 390 12.95 -2.96 -2.33
C VAL A 390 12.65 -2.71 -3.80
N ILE A 391 11.63 -3.39 -4.33
CA ILE A 391 11.09 -3.18 -5.67
C ILE A 391 9.64 -2.70 -5.53
N ILE A 392 9.37 -1.48 -6.00
CA ILE A 392 8.05 -0.86 -6.03
C ILE A 392 7.57 -0.89 -7.48
N ASP A 393 6.60 -1.76 -7.79
CA ASP A 393 6.02 -1.89 -9.12
C ASP A 393 4.65 -1.20 -9.23
N GLU A 394 4.38 -0.58 -10.38
CA GLU A 394 3.27 0.34 -10.64
C GLU A 394 3.38 1.65 -9.86
N ALA A 395 4.58 2.19 -9.82
CA ALA A 395 4.92 3.34 -8.98
C ALA A 395 4.44 4.70 -9.51
N HIS A 396 3.70 4.76 -10.61
CA HIS A 396 3.25 6.01 -11.23
C HIS A 396 2.40 6.91 -10.29
N ASN A 397 1.73 6.30 -9.29
CA ASN A 397 0.93 7.00 -8.27
C ASN A 397 1.59 6.99 -6.87
N LEU A 398 2.88 6.67 -6.75
CA LEU A 398 3.55 6.52 -5.45
C LEU A 398 3.49 7.81 -4.62
N ILE A 399 3.81 8.97 -5.23
CA ILE A 399 3.77 10.28 -4.56
C ILE A 399 2.36 10.57 -4.03
N ASP A 400 1.34 10.39 -4.86
CA ASP A 400 -0.06 10.66 -4.48
C ASP A 400 -0.53 9.67 -3.40
N THR A 401 -0.04 8.43 -3.44
CA THR A 401 -0.33 7.43 -2.40
C THR A 401 0.27 7.85 -1.06
N ILE A 402 1.52 8.31 -1.03
CA ILE A 402 2.17 8.81 0.20
C ILE A 402 1.43 10.03 0.73
N THR A 403 1.16 11.02 -0.13
CA THR A 403 0.38 12.21 0.26
C THR A 403 -0.99 11.84 0.82
N GLY A 404 -1.71 10.91 0.18
CA GLY A 404 -3.03 10.47 0.62
C GLY A 404 -3.03 9.68 1.93
N MET A 405 -1.99 8.87 2.19
CA MET A 405 -1.87 8.11 3.45
C MET A 405 -1.63 9.01 4.68
N HIS A 406 -0.96 10.14 4.48
CA HIS A 406 -0.57 11.05 5.56
C HIS A 406 -1.38 12.36 5.58
N SER A 407 -2.34 12.52 4.66
CA SER A 407 -3.34 13.59 4.73
C SER A 407 -4.58 13.08 5.44
N VAL A 408 -5.07 13.81 6.43
CA VAL A 408 -6.19 13.39 7.28
C VAL A 408 -7.26 14.46 7.27
N GLU A 409 -8.52 14.05 7.08
CA GLU A 409 -9.68 14.93 7.11
C GLU A 409 -10.64 14.49 8.22
N VAL A 410 -11.12 15.45 8.99
CA VAL A 410 -12.07 15.25 10.09
C VAL A 410 -13.23 16.23 9.94
N SER A 411 -14.46 15.73 10.02
CA SER A 411 -15.67 16.55 9.96
C SER A 411 -16.06 17.12 11.33
N GLY A 412 -16.80 18.23 11.33
CA GLY A 412 -17.40 18.79 12.54
C GLY A 412 -18.33 17.80 13.25
N SER A 413 -19.04 16.95 12.51
CA SER A 413 -19.87 15.89 13.08
C SER A 413 -19.05 14.84 13.84
N GLN A 414 -17.90 14.43 13.29
CA GLN A 414 -16.98 13.49 13.95
C GLN A 414 -16.39 14.09 15.24
N LEU A 415 -16.01 15.38 15.22
CA LEU A 415 -15.52 16.08 16.41
C LEU A 415 -16.57 16.13 17.53
N CYS A 416 -17.80 16.54 17.21
CA CYS A 416 -18.92 16.56 18.17
C CYS A 416 -19.21 15.16 18.73
N GLN A 417 -19.20 14.14 17.86
CA GLN A 417 -19.47 12.76 18.26
C GLN A 417 -18.38 12.22 19.18
N ALA A 418 -17.10 12.40 18.84
CA ALA A 418 -15.96 12.00 19.67
C ALA A 418 -16.00 12.68 21.03
N HIS A 419 -16.31 13.98 21.06
CA HIS A 419 -16.40 14.73 22.31
C HIS A 419 -17.53 14.18 23.20
N SER A 420 -18.72 13.97 22.64
CA SER A 420 -19.85 13.41 23.39
C SER A 420 -19.54 12.01 23.93
N GLN A 421 -18.98 11.14 23.10
CA GLN A 421 -18.56 9.79 23.50
C GLN A 421 -17.53 9.84 24.64
N LEU A 422 -16.47 10.65 24.49
CA LEU A 422 -15.39 10.75 25.46
C LEU A 422 -15.86 11.33 26.79
N LEU A 423 -16.78 12.30 26.74
CA LEU A 423 -17.40 12.87 27.94
C LEU A 423 -18.21 11.82 28.70
N GLN A 424 -19.07 11.05 28.01
CA GLN A 424 -19.86 9.97 28.62
C GLN A 424 -18.96 8.88 29.23
N TYR A 425 -17.89 8.51 28.52
CA TYR A 425 -16.89 7.58 29.03
C TYR A 425 -16.23 8.11 30.33
N MET A 426 -15.87 9.39 30.36
CA MET A 426 -15.29 10.04 31.54
C MET A 426 -16.29 10.19 32.69
N GLU A 427 -17.57 10.47 32.41
CA GLU A 427 -18.62 10.54 33.43
C GLU A 427 -18.88 9.17 34.07
N ARG A 428 -18.90 8.10 33.26
CA ARG A 428 -19.17 6.74 33.74
C ARG A 428 -17.99 6.13 34.49
N TYR A 429 -16.78 6.25 33.94
CA TYR A 429 -15.58 5.65 34.54
C TYR A 429 -14.74 6.61 35.37
N GLY A 430 -15.11 7.89 35.48
CA GLY A 430 -14.29 8.93 36.11
C GLY A 430 -13.79 8.59 37.51
N LYS A 431 -14.62 7.93 38.33
CA LYS A 431 -14.25 7.49 39.69
C LYS A 431 -13.23 6.34 39.70
N ARG A 432 -13.14 5.57 38.62
CA ARG A 432 -12.24 4.42 38.43
C ARG A 432 -10.95 4.82 37.68
N LEU A 433 -10.92 6.01 37.09
CA LEU A 433 -9.78 6.50 36.32
C LEU A 433 -8.78 7.22 37.22
N LYS A 434 -7.49 6.92 37.04
CA LYS A 434 -6.40 7.62 37.74
C LYS A 434 -6.28 9.08 37.28
N ALA A 435 -5.70 9.92 38.14
CA ALA A 435 -5.58 11.36 37.90
C ALA A 435 -4.87 11.72 36.57
N LYS A 436 -3.80 11.00 36.20
CA LYS A 436 -3.09 11.19 34.92
C LYS A 436 -3.99 10.92 33.72
N ASN A 437 -4.74 9.82 33.73
CA ASN A 437 -5.69 9.49 32.67
C ASN A 437 -6.77 10.57 32.56
N LEU A 438 -7.33 11.03 33.69
CA LEU A 438 -8.31 12.12 33.71
C LEU A 438 -7.74 13.43 33.15
N MET A 439 -6.48 13.76 33.43
CA MET A 439 -5.82 14.94 32.89
C MET A 439 -5.75 14.88 31.36
N TYR A 440 -5.26 13.78 30.78
CA TYR A 440 -5.17 13.62 29.33
C TYR A 440 -6.54 13.57 28.65
N LEU A 441 -7.53 12.89 29.25
CA LEU A 441 -8.91 12.89 28.73
C LEU A 441 -9.51 14.30 28.69
N LYS A 442 -9.28 15.10 29.74
CA LYS A 442 -9.68 16.52 29.77
C LYS A 442 -8.94 17.36 28.72
N GLN A 443 -7.66 17.10 28.48
CA GLN A 443 -6.91 17.75 27.40
C GLN A 443 -7.50 17.41 26.04
N ILE A 444 -7.82 16.13 25.77
CA ILE A 444 -8.45 15.72 24.51
C ILE A 444 -9.82 16.39 24.35
N LEU A 445 -10.66 16.41 25.40
CA LEU A 445 -11.95 17.13 25.36
C LEU A 445 -11.77 18.62 25.02
N TYR A 446 -10.78 19.28 25.63
CA TYR A 446 -10.46 20.68 25.33
C TYR A 446 -10.02 20.87 23.87
N LEU A 447 -9.17 19.99 23.34
CA LEU A 447 -8.76 20.04 21.93
C LEU A 447 -9.96 19.92 20.99
N LEU A 448 -10.88 18.98 21.25
CA LEU A 448 -12.09 18.80 20.46
C LEU A 448 -13.00 20.04 20.50
N GLU A 449 -13.16 20.65 21.66
CA GLU A 449 -13.91 21.90 21.82
C GLU A 449 -13.28 23.04 21.00
N LYS A 450 -11.95 23.18 21.05
CA LYS A 450 -11.22 24.20 20.27
C LYS A 450 -11.32 23.98 18.77
N PHE A 451 -11.23 22.74 18.30
CA PHE A 451 -11.40 22.43 16.88
C PHE A 451 -12.80 22.77 16.35
N VAL A 452 -13.85 22.49 17.15
CA VAL A 452 -15.22 22.89 16.80
C VAL A 452 -15.39 24.41 16.82
N ALA A 453 -14.79 25.10 17.79
CA ALA A 453 -14.81 26.56 17.86
C ALA A 453 -14.12 27.20 16.64
N VAL A 454 -13.01 26.62 16.16
CA VAL A 454 -12.29 27.08 14.96
C VAL A 454 -13.12 26.91 13.69
N LEU A 455 -13.99 25.90 13.62
CA LEU A 455 -14.98 25.76 12.55
C LEU A 455 -16.16 26.76 12.67
N GLY A 456 -16.24 27.52 13.76
CA GLY A 456 -17.33 28.45 14.04
C GLY A 456 -18.56 27.81 14.70
N GLY A 457 -18.42 26.57 15.16
CA GLY A 457 -19.49 25.82 15.83
C GLY A 457 -19.41 25.84 17.35
N ASN A 458 -20.45 25.34 17.97
CA ASN A 458 -20.55 25.10 19.42
C ASN A 458 -20.70 23.60 19.69
N ILE A 459 -19.77 23.06 20.48
CA ILE A 459 -19.71 21.63 20.82
C ILE A 459 -20.97 21.10 21.53
N LYS A 460 -21.73 21.99 22.19
CA LYS A 460 -22.92 21.64 22.98
C LYS A 460 -24.21 21.58 22.16
N GLN A 461 -24.18 22.02 20.90
CA GLN A 461 -25.34 22.07 20.01
C GLN A 461 -25.26 20.94 18.97
N ASN A 462 -26.40 20.59 18.36
CA ASN A 462 -26.43 19.55 17.34
C ASN A 462 -25.68 20.03 16.07
N PRO A 463 -24.70 19.29 15.54
CA PRO A 463 -23.91 19.72 14.38
C PRO A 463 -24.73 19.90 13.11
N ASN A 464 -25.89 19.25 12.99
CA ASN A 464 -26.77 19.35 11.82
C ASN A 464 -27.64 20.61 11.83
N THR A 465 -27.90 21.21 12.99
CA THR A 465 -28.80 22.37 13.13
C THR A 465 -28.05 23.70 13.26
N GLN A 466 -26.72 23.65 13.34
CA GLN A 466 -25.88 24.83 13.49
C GLN A 466 -25.50 25.40 12.12
N SER A 467 -26.16 26.50 11.76
CA SER A 467 -25.79 27.29 10.58
C SER A 467 -24.57 28.17 10.87
N LEU A 468 -23.58 28.13 9.99
CA LEU A 468 -22.35 28.92 10.14
C LEU A 468 -22.48 30.29 9.46
N SER A 469 -22.03 31.35 10.13
CA SER A 469 -22.08 32.73 9.62
C SER A 469 -21.02 33.05 8.57
N GLN A 470 -19.92 32.30 8.55
CA GLN A 470 -18.81 32.46 7.61
C GLN A 470 -18.62 31.15 6.83
N THR A 471 -18.86 31.19 5.52
CA THR A 471 -18.58 30.08 4.62
C THR A 471 -17.34 30.40 3.79
N GLY A 472 -16.52 29.39 3.53
CA GLY A 472 -15.25 29.58 2.82
C GLY A 472 -14.21 28.53 3.16
N THR A 473 -13.12 28.55 2.41
CA THR A 473 -11.94 27.70 2.67
C THR A 473 -10.77 28.58 3.05
N GLU A 474 -10.17 28.32 4.21
CA GLU A 474 -8.96 28.98 4.70
C GLU A 474 -7.81 27.97 4.76
N LEU A 475 -6.61 28.40 4.40
CA LEU A 475 -5.38 27.63 4.58
C LEU A 475 -4.50 28.31 5.62
N LYS A 476 -3.91 27.50 6.48
CA LYS A 476 -3.03 27.95 7.56
C LYS A 476 -1.80 27.05 7.64
N THR A 477 -0.69 27.63 8.08
CA THR A 477 0.43 26.81 8.56
C THR A 477 -0.01 26.06 9.83
N ILE A 478 0.74 25.01 10.19
CA ILE A 478 0.44 24.26 11.42
C ILE A 478 0.51 25.19 12.61
N ASN A 479 1.59 25.98 12.73
CA ASN A 479 1.79 26.91 13.83
C ASN A 479 0.68 27.96 13.92
N ASP A 480 0.28 28.57 12.80
CA ASP A 480 -0.82 29.58 12.80
C ASP A 480 -2.14 28.96 13.26
N PHE A 481 -2.42 27.72 12.85
CA PHE A 481 -3.58 26.98 13.32
C PHE A 481 -3.51 26.68 14.82
N LEU A 482 -2.35 26.27 15.35
CA LEU A 482 -2.17 26.03 16.79
C LEU A 482 -2.37 27.30 17.62
N PHE A 483 -1.84 28.44 17.17
CA PHE A 483 -2.02 29.73 17.84
C PHE A 483 -3.47 30.22 17.80
N GLN A 484 -4.12 30.14 16.64
CA GLN A 484 -5.53 30.56 16.51
C GLN A 484 -6.47 29.68 17.34
N SER A 485 -6.20 28.38 17.40
CA SER A 485 -6.99 27.44 18.20
C SER A 485 -6.71 27.51 19.70
N GLN A 486 -5.67 28.26 20.12
CA GLN A 486 -5.23 28.38 21.52
C GLN A 486 -4.82 27.04 22.14
N ILE A 487 -4.18 26.18 21.34
CA ILE A 487 -3.69 24.86 21.78
C ILE A 487 -2.16 24.76 21.77
N ASP A 488 -1.48 25.87 21.48
CA ASP A 488 -0.02 26.03 21.46
C ASP A 488 0.65 25.62 22.79
N ASN A 489 -0.04 25.79 23.91
CA ASN A 489 0.45 25.41 25.24
C ASN A 489 0.27 23.91 25.57
N ILE A 490 -0.37 23.14 24.69
CA ILE A 490 -0.57 21.70 24.88
C ILE A 490 0.50 20.94 24.09
N ASN A 491 1.24 20.07 24.76
CA ASN A 491 2.20 19.20 24.09
C ASN A 491 1.46 18.07 23.34
N LEU A 492 1.19 18.29 22.05
CA LEU A 492 0.51 17.33 21.18
C LEU A 492 1.25 15.98 21.06
N PHE A 493 2.58 15.95 21.14
CA PHE A 493 3.35 14.70 21.15
C PHE A 493 3.03 13.85 22.38
N LYS A 494 2.87 14.46 23.56
CA LYS A 494 2.48 13.74 24.79
C LYS A 494 1.03 13.22 24.69
N VAL A 495 0.12 14.00 24.10
CA VAL A 495 -1.28 13.59 23.88
C VAL A 495 -1.37 12.43 22.88
N GLN A 496 -0.71 12.52 21.73
CA GLN A 496 -0.62 11.45 20.74
C GLN A 496 -0.11 10.16 21.39
N ARG A 497 1.00 10.26 22.12
CA ARG A 497 1.60 9.13 22.81
C ARG A 497 0.68 8.49 23.85
N TYR A 498 -0.08 9.32 24.57
CA TYR A 498 -1.10 8.84 25.49
C TYR A 498 -2.20 8.06 24.75
N CYS A 499 -2.71 8.60 23.63
CA CYS A 499 -3.72 7.92 22.82
C CYS A 499 -3.23 6.54 22.33
N GLU A 500 -2.00 6.49 21.80
CA GLU A 500 -1.35 5.26 21.31
C GLU A 500 -1.12 4.23 22.43
N LYS A 501 -0.55 4.62 23.58
CA LYS A 501 -0.28 3.64 24.66
C LYS A 501 -1.56 3.20 25.37
N SER A 502 -2.49 4.12 25.61
CA SER A 502 -3.70 3.85 26.36
C SER A 502 -4.77 3.13 25.54
N MET A 503 -4.66 3.19 24.20
CA MET A 503 -5.63 2.68 23.24
C MET A 503 -7.03 3.25 23.48
N ILE A 504 -7.13 4.53 23.88
CA ILE A 504 -8.39 5.17 24.28
C ILE A 504 -9.43 5.13 23.16
N SER A 505 -9.04 5.34 21.90
CA SER A 505 -9.97 5.26 20.77
C SER A 505 -10.64 3.90 20.62
N ARG A 506 -9.93 2.80 20.92
CA ARG A 506 -10.49 1.44 20.97
C ARG A 506 -11.41 1.23 22.16
N LYS A 507 -10.99 1.67 23.35
CA LYS A 507 -11.81 1.57 24.57
C LYS A 507 -13.10 2.37 24.44
N LEU A 508 -13.02 3.56 23.84
CA LEU A 508 -14.18 4.41 23.57
C LEU A 508 -15.13 3.79 22.55
N PHE A 509 -14.56 3.13 21.54
CA PHE A 509 -15.34 2.39 20.56
C PHE A 509 -16.10 1.22 21.22
N GLY A 510 -15.41 0.38 21.99
CA GLY A 510 -16.03 -0.72 22.74
C GLY A 510 -17.07 -0.24 23.76
N PHE A 511 -16.84 0.93 24.37
CA PHE A 511 -17.84 1.59 25.21
C PHE A 511 -19.10 1.96 24.43
N THR A 512 -18.94 2.55 23.24
CA THR A 512 -20.08 2.97 22.40
C THR A 512 -20.86 1.77 21.88
N GLU A 513 -20.20 0.66 21.53
CA GLU A 513 -20.90 -0.56 21.12
C GLU A 513 -21.76 -1.15 22.25
N ARG A 514 -21.26 -1.13 23.49
CA ARG A 514 -21.99 -1.71 24.62
C ARG A 514 -23.14 -0.84 25.13
N TYR A 515 -22.96 0.48 25.17
CA TYR A 515 -23.94 1.38 25.79
C TYR A 515 -24.74 2.22 24.80
N GLY A 516 -24.42 2.13 23.50
CA GLY A 516 -25.02 2.92 22.44
C GLY A 516 -24.55 4.38 22.45
N ALA A 517 -24.59 5.03 21.29
CA ALA A 517 -24.39 6.47 21.20
C ALA A 517 -25.68 7.18 21.62
N VAL A 518 -25.80 7.58 22.89
CA VAL A 518 -26.89 8.47 23.31
C VAL A 518 -26.55 9.87 22.80
N LEU A 519 -27.08 10.22 21.61
CA LEU A 519 -27.16 11.61 21.20
C LEU A 519 -28.06 12.30 22.22
N SER A 520 -27.49 13.18 23.04
CA SER A 520 -28.20 13.96 24.04
C SER A 520 -29.16 14.95 23.38
N SER A 521 -30.33 14.47 22.96
CA SER A 521 -31.55 15.26 23.01
C SER A 521 -32.05 15.15 24.45
N ARG A 522 -32.04 16.26 25.19
CA ARG A 522 -32.83 16.36 26.42
C ARG A 522 -34.30 16.55 26.03
N GLU A 523 -34.92 15.52 25.49
CA GLU A 523 -36.38 15.37 25.47
C GLU A 523 -36.72 13.99 26.01
N GLN A 524 -37.66 13.96 26.96
CA GLN A 524 -37.98 12.83 27.82
C GLN A 524 -38.39 11.59 26.99
N PRO A 525 -37.93 10.37 27.36
CA PRO A 525 -38.33 9.14 26.68
C PRO A 525 -39.67 8.66 27.25
N LYS A 526 -40.77 9.25 26.78
CA LYS A 526 -42.11 8.67 26.93
C LYS A 526 -42.87 9.00 25.65
N LEU A 527 -42.89 8.09 24.68
CA LEU A 527 -43.95 7.92 23.65
C LEU A 527 -43.57 6.98 22.49
N ALA A 528 -42.30 6.58 22.33
CA ALA A 528 -41.89 5.69 21.22
C ALA A 528 -42.63 4.34 21.21
N GLY A 529 -42.83 3.71 22.37
CA GLY A 529 -43.60 2.47 22.48
C GLY A 529 -45.11 2.61 22.26
N PHE A 530 -45.66 3.82 22.44
CA PHE A 530 -47.09 4.08 22.28
C PHE A 530 -47.46 4.38 20.82
N GLN A 531 -46.58 5.03 20.06
CA GLN A 531 -46.76 5.26 18.62
C GLN A 531 -46.76 3.95 17.83
N GLN A 532 -45.92 2.98 18.21
CA GLN A 532 -45.85 1.68 17.54
C GLN A 532 -47.06 0.79 17.86
N PHE A 533 -47.64 0.95 19.07
CA PHE A 533 -48.89 0.31 19.46
C PHE A 533 -50.11 0.89 18.75
N LEU A 534 -50.19 2.22 18.57
CA LEU A 534 -51.29 2.86 17.83
C LEU A 534 -51.32 2.49 16.33
N GLN A 535 -50.16 2.23 15.72
CA GLN A 535 -50.07 1.73 14.34
C GLN A 535 -50.55 0.28 14.20
N SER A 536 -50.49 -0.52 15.27
CA SER A 536 -50.98 -1.90 15.27
C SER A 536 -52.51 -2.03 15.35
N LEU A 537 -53.22 -0.93 15.62
CA LEU A 537 -54.68 -0.91 15.87
C LEU A 537 -55.51 -0.39 14.68
N GLN A 538 -54.91 -0.05 13.54
CA GLN A 538 -55.66 0.41 12.36
C GLN A 538 -56.06 -0.77 11.44
N PRO A 539 -57.35 -0.92 11.08
CA PRO A 539 -57.79 -1.97 10.16
C PRO A 539 -57.31 -1.68 8.74
N ARG A 540 -56.75 -2.70 8.09
CA ARG A 540 -56.26 -2.65 6.69
C ARG A 540 -57.44 -2.45 5.73
N THR A 541 -57.54 -1.27 5.14
CA THR A 541 -58.31 -1.06 3.90
C THR A 541 -57.39 -1.14 2.69
N THR A 542 -57.82 -1.96 1.76
CA THR A 542 -57.24 -2.34 0.47
C THR A 542 -57.16 -1.19 -0.53
N GLU A 543 -55.98 -0.85 -1.04
CA GLU A 543 -55.79 -0.29 -2.41
C GLU A 543 -54.41 -0.70 -3.01
N ALA A 544 -54.46 -0.86 -4.34
CA ALA A 544 -53.54 -1.31 -5.42
C ALA A 544 -52.00 -1.44 -5.24
N PRO A 545 -51.35 -2.34 -6.01
CA PRO A 545 -49.92 -2.61 -5.94
C PRO A 545 -49.08 -1.51 -6.60
N ALA A 546 -48.20 -0.88 -5.82
CA ALA A 546 -47.09 -0.09 -6.33
C ALA A 546 -45.88 -1.00 -6.59
N ASP A 547 -45.17 -0.73 -7.69
CA ASP A 547 -43.99 -1.43 -8.17
C ASP A 547 -42.92 -1.65 -7.08
N PRO A 548 -42.14 -2.75 -7.12
CA PRO A 548 -41.10 -3.01 -6.14
C PRO A 548 -40.01 -1.95 -6.24
N ALA A 549 -39.96 -1.08 -5.23
CA ALA A 549 -38.85 -0.17 -5.02
C ALA A 549 -37.57 -0.98 -4.73
N ASP A 550 -36.75 -1.08 -5.77
CA ASP A 550 -35.30 -1.30 -5.81
C ASP A 550 -34.62 -1.43 -4.41
N GLU A 551 -34.44 -2.67 -3.96
CA GLU A 551 -33.60 -3.06 -2.82
C GLU A 551 -32.10 -2.88 -3.16
N SER A 552 -31.67 -1.66 -3.42
CA SER A 552 -30.26 -1.34 -3.69
C SER A 552 -29.71 -0.18 -2.85
N GLN A 553 -30.23 0.00 -1.63
CA GLN A 553 -29.47 0.71 -0.59
C GLN A 553 -28.40 -0.22 -0.03
N ALA A 554 -27.24 -0.23 -0.69
CA ALA A 554 -26.01 -0.76 -0.11
C ALA A 554 -25.83 -0.16 1.30
N SER A 555 -25.87 -1.03 2.32
CA SER A 555 -25.64 -0.65 3.71
C SER A 555 -24.35 0.16 3.80
N ALA A 556 -24.44 1.44 4.18
CA ALA A 556 -23.25 2.26 4.40
C ALA A 556 -22.32 1.54 5.40
N PRO A 557 -21.02 1.41 5.11
CA PRO A 557 -20.09 0.74 6.02
C PRO A 557 -20.12 1.43 7.38
N ARG A 558 -20.29 0.66 8.46
CA ARG A 558 -20.32 1.19 9.84
C ARG A 558 -19.09 2.08 10.06
N PRO A 559 -19.25 3.37 10.43
CA PRO A 559 -18.12 4.27 10.55
C PRO A 559 -17.20 3.81 11.69
N ALA A 560 -15.88 3.87 11.45
CA ALA A 560 -14.90 3.64 12.50
C ALA A 560 -15.05 4.70 13.62
N SER A 561 -14.52 4.41 14.80
CA SER A 561 -14.51 5.34 15.95
C SER A 561 -14.10 6.75 15.50
N PRO A 562 -14.93 7.79 15.73
CA PRO A 562 -14.58 9.16 15.38
C PRO A 562 -13.24 9.61 16.00
N LEU A 563 -12.95 9.13 17.22
CA LEU A 563 -11.70 9.43 17.91
C LEU A 563 -10.46 8.85 17.20
N MET A 564 -10.55 7.72 16.51
CA MET A 564 -9.42 7.18 15.74
C MET A 564 -9.02 8.11 14.58
N HIS A 565 -9.99 8.67 13.87
CA HIS A 565 -9.72 9.62 12.79
C HIS A 565 -9.08 10.90 13.35
N ILE A 566 -9.55 11.35 14.51
CA ILE A 566 -9.01 12.51 15.21
C ILE A 566 -7.61 12.26 15.74
N GLU A 567 -7.31 11.06 16.25
CA GLU A 567 -5.94 10.65 16.61
C GLU A 567 -5.00 10.76 15.40
N GLY A 568 -5.45 10.33 14.22
CA GLY A 568 -4.70 10.53 12.97
C GLY A 568 -4.44 12.00 12.64
N PHE A 569 -5.45 12.87 12.85
CA PHE A 569 -5.29 14.32 12.65
C PHE A 569 -4.34 14.95 13.69
N LEU A 570 -4.42 14.54 14.95
CA LEU A 570 -3.48 14.98 16.00
C LEU A 570 -2.05 14.56 15.68
N ALA A 571 -1.84 13.32 15.22
CA ALA A 571 -0.53 12.86 14.76
C ALA A 571 -0.03 13.69 13.57
N ALA A 572 -0.90 14.02 12.61
CA ALA A 572 -0.55 14.83 11.46
C ALA A 572 -0.10 16.26 11.85
N LEU A 573 -0.71 16.86 12.88
CA LEU A 573 -0.30 18.16 13.44
C LEU A 573 1.08 18.14 14.12
N THR A 574 1.67 16.98 14.37
CA THR A 574 3.05 16.87 14.89
C THR A 574 4.12 16.90 13.80
N THR A 575 3.71 16.94 12.53
CA THR A 575 4.60 17.09 11.38
C THR A 575 5.28 18.47 11.40
N ALA A 576 6.47 18.59 10.80
CA ALA A 576 7.16 19.87 10.69
C ALA A 576 6.29 20.92 9.95
N ASN A 577 6.30 22.16 10.46
CA ASN A 577 5.44 23.25 9.97
C ASN A 577 5.58 23.53 8.45
N GLN A 578 6.78 23.32 7.91
CA GLN A 578 7.06 23.53 6.49
C GLN A 578 6.40 22.46 5.59
N ASP A 579 6.25 21.24 6.09
CA ASP A 579 5.91 20.04 5.29
C ASP A 579 4.41 19.79 5.18
N GLY A 580 3.58 20.55 5.90
CA GLY A 580 2.13 20.38 5.91
C GLY A 580 1.36 21.69 6.07
N ARG A 581 0.06 21.62 5.79
CA ARG A 581 -0.89 22.73 5.94
C ARG A 581 -2.21 22.25 6.52
N VAL A 582 -2.89 23.14 7.24
CA VAL A 582 -4.23 22.88 7.75
C VAL A 582 -5.23 23.68 6.92
N ILE A 583 -6.19 22.97 6.34
CA ILE A 583 -7.27 23.51 5.54
C ILE A 583 -8.55 23.48 6.38
N LEU A 584 -9.19 24.63 6.51
CA LEU A 584 -10.46 24.80 7.19
C LEU A 584 -11.53 25.02 6.12
N SER A 585 -12.42 24.06 5.95
CA SER A 585 -13.57 24.20 5.06
C SER A 585 -14.82 24.45 5.89
N ARG A 586 -15.36 25.67 5.83
CA ARG A 586 -16.63 26.02 6.46
C ARG A 586 -17.75 26.03 5.42
N GLN A 587 -18.73 25.17 5.62
CA GLN A 587 -19.91 25.04 4.76
C GLN A 587 -21.17 25.52 5.48
N GLY A 588 -22.36 25.33 4.89
CA GLY A 588 -23.61 25.84 5.44
C GLY A 588 -23.92 25.33 6.86
N SER A 589 -23.49 24.11 7.20
CA SER A 589 -23.61 23.53 8.54
C SER A 589 -22.27 23.09 9.11
N LEU A 590 -22.20 22.97 10.45
CA LEU A 590 -21.03 22.38 11.13
C LEU A 590 -20.78 20.93 10.70
N SER A 591 -21.83 20.14 10.47
CA SER A 591 -21.71 18.74 10.05
C SER A 591 -21.03 18.56 8.68
N GLN A 592 -21.20 19.54 7.79
CA GLN A 592 -20.57 19.58 6.46
C GLN A 592 -19.21 20.28 6.45
N SER A 593 -18.82 20.90 7.56
CA SER A 593 -17.54 21.60 7.69
C SER A 593 -16.44 20.63 8.09
N THR A 594 -15.23 20.83 7.58
CA THR A 594 -14.11 19.90 7.76
C THR A 594 -12.81 20.61 8.10
N LEU A 595 -11.97 19.92 8.87
CA LEU A 595 -10.57 20.24 9.09
C LEU A 595 -9.75 19.17 8.37
N LYS A 596 -8.88 19.61 7.46
CA LYS A 596 -8.03 18.71 6.68
C LYS A 596 -6.56 19.09 6.85
N PHE A 597 -5.75 18.13 7.24
CA PHE A 597 -4.30 18.24 7.13
C PHE A 597 -3.88 17.77 5.74
N LEU A 598 -3.15 18.63 5.02
CA LEU A 598 -2.57 18.33 3.72
C LEU A 598 -1.06 18.18 3.86
N LEU A 599 -0.53 17.00 3.54
CA LEU A 599 0.90 16.78 3.42
C LEU A 599 1.42 17.40 2.11
N LEU A 600 2.40 18.31 2.20
CA LEU A 600 3.05 18.92 1.05
C LEU A 600 4.33 18.17 0.65
N ASN A 601 5.08 17.66 1.63
CA ASN A 601 6.35 16.99 1.42
C ASN A 601 6.26 15.46 1.63
N PRO A 602 6.03 14.66 0.57
CA PRO A 602 6.00 13.19 0.68
C PRO A 602 7.37 12.58 1.00
N ALA A 603 8.47 13.28 0.73
CA ALA A 603 9.81 12.75 0.87
C ALA A 603 10.16 12.42 2.33
N VAL A 604 9.58 13.14 3.30
CA VAL A 604 9.81 12.91 4.74
C VAL A 604 9.51 11.47 5.14
N HIS A 605 8.43 10.89 4.61
CA HIS A 605 8.02 9.52 4.92
C HIS A 605 8.75 8.47 4.06
N PHE A 606 9.29 8.86 2.91
CA PHE A 606 10.05 7.96 2.03
C PHE A 606 11.55 7.94 2.33
N ALA A 607 12.08 8.97 2.99
CA ALA A 607 13.49 9.13 3.32
C ALA A 607 14.07 7.92 4.08
N GLN A 608 13.31 7.38 5.03
CA GLN A 608 13.72 6.19 5.77
C GLN A 608 13.92 4.98 4.84
N VAL A 609 13.01 4.78 3.88
CA VAL A 609 13.08 3.65 2.94
C VAL A 609 14.34 3.72 2.09
N VAL A 610 14.62 4.88 1.49
CA VAL A 610 15.80 5.06 0.63
C VAL A 610 17.12 5.06 1.41
N LYS A 611 17.11 5.45 2.68
CA LYS A 611 18.30 5.49 3.53
C LYS A 611 18.69 4.11 4.07
N GLU A 612 17.70 3.32 4.52
CA GLU A 612 17.95 1.99 5.13
C GLU A 612 18.18 0.90 4.07
N CYS A 613 17.50 0.98 2.92
CA CYS A 613 17.61 -0.03 1.88
C CYS A 613 18.96 0.04 1.17
N ARG A 614 19.48 -1.14 0.82
CA ARG A 614 20.65 -1.30 -0.04
C ARG A 614 20.37 -0.72 -1.43
N ALA A 615 19.28 -1.14 -2.06
CA ALA A 615 18.83 -0.66 -3.37
C ALA A 615 17.31 -0.51 -3.39
N VAL A 616 16.82 0.49 -4.12
CA VAL A 616 15.38 0.74 -4.30
C VAL A 616 15.08 0.86 -5.80
N VAL A 617 14.17 0.03 -6.30
CA VAL A 617 13.75 0.04 -7.69
C VAL A 617 12.32 0.55 -7.77
N ILE A 618 12.11 1.64 -8.50
CA ILE A 618 10.81 2.27 -8.73
C ILE A 618 10.43 1.99 -10.19
N ALA A 619 9.55 1.00 -10.41
CA ALA A 619 9.19 0.52 -11.74
C ALA A 619 7.73 0.84 -12.11
N GLY A 620 7.48 1.15 -13.38
CA GLY A 620 6.13 1.41 -13.87
C GLY A 620 6.01 1.43 -15.39
N GLY A 621 4.78 1.28 -15.89
CA GLY A 621 4.49 1.33 -17.33
C GLY A 621 4.41 2.73 -17.93
N THR A 622 4.16 3.73 -17.09
CA THR A 622 3.81 5.10 -17.48
C THR A 622 4.47 6.12 -16.55
N MET A 623 5.79 5.99 -16.40
CA MET A 623 6.57 6.79 -15.44
C MET A 623 6.82 8.25 -15.89
N GLN A 624 6.64 8.57 -17.17
CA GLN A 624 6.86 9.91 -17.68
C GLN A 624 5.77 10.90 -17.25
N PRO A 625 6.13 12.12 -16.78
CA PRO A 625 7.50 12.62 -16.57
C PRO A 625 8.16 12.14 -15.27
N VAL A 626 9.40 11.65 -15.36
CA VAL A 626 10.18 11.11 -14.21
C VAL A 626 10.68 12.20 -13.25
N SER A 627 10.72 13.46 -13.70
CA SER A 627 11.27 14.59 -12.93
C SER A 627 10.63 14.77 -11.55
N ASP A 628 9.35 14.42 -11.40
CA ASP A 628 8.65 14.52 -10.12
C ASP A 628 9.24 13.57 -9.07
N PHE A 629 9.60 12.35 -9.46
CA PHE A 629 10.25 11.39 -8.56
C PHE A 629 11.63 11.88 -8.14
N ARG A 630 12.42 12.36 -9.10
CA ARG A 630 13.77 12.85 -8.84
C ARG A 630 13.76 14.06 -7.90
N GLN A 631 12.91 15.05 -8.19
CA GLN A 631 12.93 16.32 -7.47
C GLN A 631 12.11 16.28 -6.19
N GLN A 632 10.86 15.82 -6.24
CA GLN A 632 9.94 15.91 -5.10
C GLN A 632 10.10 14.77 -4.10
N LEU A 633 10.57 13.60 -4.55
CA LEU A 633 10.67 12.41 -3.69
C LEU A 633 12.11 12.11 -3.29
N LEU A 634 13.03 11.97 -4.26
CA LEU A 634 14.41 11.53 -3.99
C LEU A 634 15.32 12.68 -3.51
N ALA A 635 15.36 13.80 -4.22
CA ALA A 635 16.20 14.94 -3.82
C ALA A 635 15.75 15.52 -2.46
N CYS A 636 14.44 15.70 -2.26
CA CYS A 636 13.89 16.13 -0.96
C CYS A 636 14.11 15.11 0.17
N ALA A 637 14.37 13.83 -0.15
CA ALA A 637 14.74 12.80 0.84
C ALA A 637 16.25 12.79 1.16
N GLY A 638 17.04 13.68 0.55
CA GLY A 638 18.50 13.72 0.73
C GLY A 638 19.24 12.68 -0.10
N VAL A 639 18.69 12.24 -1.23
CA VAL A 639 19.36 11.31 -2.15
C VAL A 639 20.21 12.09 -3.15
N GLU A 640 21.50 11.79 -3.17
CA GLU A 640 22.45 12.33 -4.16
C GLU A 640 22.16 11.83 -5.58
N ALA A 641 22.38 12.69 -6.58
CA ALA A 641 22.04 12.41 -7.97
C ALA A 641 22.79 11.19 -8.54
N GLU A 642 24.00 10.93 -8.07
CA GLU A 642 24.88 9.82 -8.51
C GLU A 642 24.35 8.45 -8.08
N ARG A 643 23.54 8.41 -7.01
CA ARG A 643 22.85 7.21 -6.54
C ARG A 643 21.61 6.88 -7.38
N VAL A 644 21.12 7.83 -8.18
CA VAL A 644 19.91 7.65 -9.01
C VAL A 644 20.29 7.23 -10.42
N VAL A 645 19.67 6.16 -10.90
CA VAL A 645 19.80 5.66 -12.28
C VAL A 645 18.42 5.67 -12.93
N GLU A 646 18.30 6.29 -14.09
CA GLU A 646 17.07 6.30 -14.88
C GLU A 646 17.22 5.37 -16.08
N PHE A 647 16.27 4.46 -16.26
CA PHE A 647 16.25 3.52 -17.37
C PHE A 647 14.85 3.48 -17.99
N SER A 648 14.77 3.59 -19.32
CA SER A 648 13.52 3.53 -20.06
C SER A 648 13.65 2.56 -21.22
N CYS A 649 12.83 1.51 -21.21
CA CYS A 649 12.73 0.58 -22.31
C CYS A 649 11.99 1.18 -23.50
N GLY A 650 12.41 0.78 -24.69
CA GLY A 650 11.56 0.86 -25.87
C GLY A 650 10.33 -0.04 -25.76
N HIS A 651 9.58 -0.16 -26.85
CA HIS A 651 8.42 -1.06 -26.93
C HIS A 651 8.77 -2.29 -27.78
N VAL A 652 8.22 -3.48 -27.46
CA VAL A 652 8.37 -4.71 -28.28
C VAL A 652 7.67 -4.59 -29.65
N ILE A 653 6.86 -3.56 -29.84
CA ILE A 653 5.97 -3.44 -31.00
C ILE A 653 6.71 -2.82 -32.18
N PRO A 654 6.54 -3.37 -33.39
CA PRO A 654 7.13 -2.82 -34.60
C PRO A 654 6.84 -1.34 -34.77
N PRO A 655 7.78 -0.56 -35.33
CA PRO A 655 7.57 0.86 -35.52
C PRO A 655 6.28 1.25 -36.23
N ASP A 656 5.93 0.46 -37.23
CA ASP A 656 4.81 0.70 -38.13
C ASP A 656 3.45 0.34 -37.51
N ASN A 657 3.40 -0.22 -36.30
CA ASN A 657 2.16 -0.62 -35.64
C ASN A 657 1.56 0.48 -34.75
N ILE A 658 2.18 1.65 -34.69
CA ILE A 658 1.72 2.77 -33.86
C ILE A 658 1.77 4.05 -34.68
N LEU A 659 0.64 4.75 -34.77
CA LEU A 659 0.54 6.05 -35.41
C LEU A 659 0.07 7.10 -34.39
N PRO A 660 0.99 7.86 -33.76
CA PRO A 660 0.63 8.99 -32.93
C PRO A 660 0.52 10.26 -33.78
N LEU A 661 -0.67 10.87 -33.79
CA LEU A 661 -0.95 12.12 -34.50
C LEU A 661 -1.33 13.22 -33.53
N VAL A 662 -0.76 14.41 -33.68
CA VAL A 662 -1.28 15.63 -33.06
C VAL A 662 -2.07 16.39 -34.11
N ILE A 663 -3.34 16.71 -33.82
CA ILE A 663 -4.18 17.54 -34.70
C ILE A 663 -4.33 18.93 -34.07
N CYS A 664 -3.85 19.95 -34.78
CA CYS A 664 -3.88 21.33 -34.29
C CYS A 664 -5.18 22.07 -34.62
N SER A 665 -5.82 21.77 -35.76
CA SER A 665 -7.01 22.48 -36.26
C SER A 665 -8.12 21.54 -36.75
N GLY A 666 -9.37 21.93 -36.52
CA GLY A 666 -10.57 21.15 -36.85
C GLY A 666 -10.96 21.24 -38.33
N ILE A 667 -12.11 20.64 -38.69
CA ILE A 667 -12.66 20.59 -40.06
C ILE A 667 -12.90 22.00 -40.65
N SER A 668 -13.12 23.00 -39.77
CA SER A 668 -13.28 24.41 -40.12
C SER A 668 -11.97 25.22 -40.18
N ASN A 669 -10.80 24.56 -40.11
CA ASN A 669 -9.46 25.18 -39.99
C ASN A 669 -9.26 26.09 -38.76
N GLN A 670 -10.16 26.03 -37.79
CA GLN A 670 -9.98 26.71 -36.50
C GLN A 670 -9.07 25.89 -35.58
N PRO A 671 -8.19 26.54 -34.79
CA PRO A 671 -7.34 25.84 -33.83
C PRO A 671 -8.22 25.15 -32.76
N LEU A 672 -7.96 23.87 -32.54
CA LEU A 672 -8.68 23.06 -31.54
C LEU A 672 -8.13 23.39 -30.15
N GLU A 673 -8.91 24.14 -29.38
CA GLU A 673 -8.59 24.55 -28.01
C GLU A 673 -9.77 24.24 -27.07
N PHE A 674 -9.69 23.09 -26.39
CA PHE A 674 -10.75 22.56 -25.52
C PHE A 674 -10.61 23.05 -24.06
N THR A 675 -10.62 24.35 -23.83
CA THR A 675 -10.65 24.93 -22.47
C THR A 675 -12.05 24.83 -21.85
N PHE A 676 -12.15 24.91 -20.52
CA PHE A 676 -13.42 24.89 -19.78
C PHE A 676 -14.49 25.84 -20.36
N GLN A 677 -14.05 26.96 -20.95
CA GLN A 677 -14.89 28.00 -21.52
C GLN A 677 -15.55 27.63 -22.87
N LYS A 678 -15.12 26.56 -23.56
CA LYS A 678 -15.45 26.32 -24.99
C LYS A 678 -16.06 24.94 -25.31
N ARG A 679 -16.47 24.15 -24.31
CA ARG A 679 -16.70 22.68 -24.44
C ARG A 679 -18.14 22.16 -24.65
N GLU A 680 -19.17 23.00 -24.73
CA GLU A 680 -20.58 22.60 -24.48
C GLU A 680 -21.50 22.36 -25.71
N LEU A 681 -20.98 21.96 -26.88
CA LEU A 681 -21.85 21.70 -28.05
C LEU A 681 -22.04 20.17 -28.30
N PRO A 682 -23.27 19.62 -28.35
CA PRO A 682 -23.49 18.16 -28.37
C PRO A 682 -24.03 17.60 -29.69
N GLN A 683 -23.68 16.32 -30.01
CA GLN A 683 -24.59 15.23 -30.42
C GLN A 683 -23.89 13.85 -30.59
N MET A 684 -24.53 12.80 -30.04
CA MET A 684 -24.22 11.33 -30.02
C MET A 684 -22.97 10.84 -29.27
N ILE A 685 -23.15 10.39 -28.02
CA ILE A 685 -22.10 10.05 -27.04
C ILE A 685 -22.57 8.93 -26.10
N PHE A 686 -21.81 7.84 -25.96
CA PHE A 686 -21.92 6.93 -24.81
C PHE A 686 -21.08 7.50 -23.67
N GLN A 687 -21.73 8.00 -22.61
CA GLN A 687 -21.11 8.76 -21.53
C GLN A 687 -20.70 7.85 -20.36
N GLU A 688 -19.51 8.09 -19.79
CA GLU A 688 -19.09 7.41 -18.56
C GLU A 688 -20.14 7.58 -17.44
N PRO A 689 -20.67 6.49 -16.88
CA PRO A 689 -21.64 6.57 -15.80
C PRO A 689 -20.98 7.01 -14.49
N LYS A 690 -21.73 7.75 -13.65
CA LYS A 690 -21.24 8.25 -12.37
C LYS A 690 -21.10 7.16 -11.29
N SER A 691 -21.79 6.02 -11.45
CA SER A 691 -21.81 4.91 -10.48
C SER A 691 -20.96 3.73 -10.92
N THR A 692 -20.24 3.10 -9.97
CA THR A 692 -19.34 1.95 -10.21
C THR A 692 -20.05 0.76 -10.85
N HIS A 693 -21.30 0.46 -10.44
CA HIS A 693 -22.04 -0.69 -10.94
C HIS A 693 -22.41 -0.58 -12.43
N GLN A 694 -22.52 0.64 -12.95
CA GLN A 694 -22.87 0.90 -14.35
C GLN A 694 -21.64 0.85 -15.29
N VAL A 695 -20.42 1.04 -14.75
CA VAL A 695 -19.16 0.99 -15.51
C VAL A 695 -18.99 -0.38 -16.19
N GLU A 696 -19.22 -1.45 -15.44
CA GLU A 696 -19.08 -2.82 -15.93
C GLU A 696 -20.16 -3.16 -16.97
N GLN A 697 -21.40 -2.68 -16.76
CA GLN A 697 -22.49 -2.85 -17.73
C GLN A 697 -22.19 -2.16 -19.07
N VAL A 698 -21.68 -0.92 -19.02
CA VAL A 698 -21.30 -0.16 -20.23
C VAL A 698 -20.13 -0.84 -20.95
N LEU A 699 -19.12 -1.33 -20.22
CA LEU A 699 -18.00 -2.06 -20.81
C LEU A 699 -18.45 -3.37 -21.47
N LEU A 700 -19.33 -4.14 -20.81
CA LEU A 700 -19.89 -5.38 -21.35
C LEU A 700 -20.76 -5.11 -22.58
N ALA A 701 -21.53 -4.02 -22.60
CA ALA A 701 -22.29 -3.60 -23.78
C ALA A 701 -21.35 -3.18 -24.93
N TYR A 702 -20.30 -2.42 -24.63
CA TYR A 702 -19.28 -2.02 -25.59
C TYR A 702 -18.57 -3.23 -26.21
N SER A 703 -18.10 -4.15 -25.37
CA SER A 703 -17.43 -5.38 -25.82
C SER A 703 -18.34 -6.25 -26.68
N ARG A 704 -19.62 -6.41 -26.29
CA ARG A 704 -20.60 -7.16 -27.10
C ARG A 704 -20.84 -6.50 -28.46
N CYS A 705 -20.94 -5.17 -28.50
CA CYS A 705 -21.11 -4.43 -29.75
C CYS A 705 -19.90 -4.65 -30.69
N ILE A 706 -18.67 -4.56 -30.17
CA ILE A 706 -17.45 -4.82 -30.95
C ILE A 706 -17.39 -6.27 -31.43
N GLN A 707 -17.78 -7.25 -30.62
CA GLN A 707 -17.81 -8.67 -31.01
C GLN A 707 -18.86 -8.97 -32.09
N ALA A 708 -19.99 -8.25 -32.09
CA ALA A 708 -21.05 -8.41 -33.10
C ALA A 708 -20.72 -7.72 -34.44
N CYS A 709 -19.70 -6.84 -34.47
CA CYS A 709 -19.27 -6.17 -35.69
C CYS A 709 -18.80 -7.19 -36.74
N GLY A 710 -19.49 -7.24 -37.89
CA GLY A 710 -19.16 -8.12 -39.01
C GLY A 710 -19.91 -9.45 -39.07
N GLN A 711 -20.76 -9.79 -38.09
CA GLN A 711 -21.52 -11.06 -38.07
C GLN A 711 -22.98 -10.94 -38.56
N GLU A 712 -23.57 -9.74 -38.58
CA GLU A 712 -24.92 -9.52 -39.11
C GLU A 712 -24.92 -8.66 -40.38
N ARG A 713 -25.85 -8.94 -41.30
CA ARG A 713 -26.11 -8.15 -42.53
C ARG A 713 -26.58 -6.70 -42.26
N GLY A 714 -26.52 -6.22 -41.02
CA GLY A 714 -26.96 -4.90 -40.57
C GLY A 714 -25.81 -4.03 -40.06
N GLY A 715 -25.34 -3.11 -40.90
CA GLY A 715 -24.94 -1.71 -40.62
C GLY A 715 -23.93 -1.31 -39.52
N VAL A 716 -23.65 -2.12 -38.49
CA VAL A 716 -22.79 -1.72 -37.36
C VAL A 716 -21.33 -2.05 -37.67
N THR A 717 -20.53 -1.02 -37.86
CA THR A 717 -19.10 -1.11 -38.24
C THR A 717 -18.13 -0.92 -37.06
N GLY A 718 -18.64 -0.55 -35.88
CA GLY A 718 -17.85 -0.32 -34.67
C GLY A 718 -18.65 0.40 -33.57
N ALA A 719 -17.98 0.71 -32.46
CA ALA A 719 -18.54 1.46 -31.35
C ALA A 719 -17.58 2.55 -30.86
N LEU A 720 -18.13 3.67 -30.37
CA LEU A 720 -17.38 4.77 -29.76
C LEU A 720 -17.60 4.79 -28.24
N LEU A 721 -16.52 4.83 -27.47
CA LEU A 721 -16.57 4.94 -26.02
C LEU A 721 -15.99 6.29 -25.59
N LEU A 722 -16.76 7.09 -24.84
CA LEU A 722 -16.29 8.37 -24.31
C LEU A 722 -16.12 8.29 -22.80
N SER A 723 -14.88 8.42 -22.36
CA SER A 723 -14.46 8.36 -20.97
C SER A 723 -13.79 9.66 -20.53
N VAL A 724 -13.94 9.98 -19.25
CA VAL A 724 -13.22 11.09 -18.62
C VAL A 724 -11.82 10.62 -18.24
N VAL A 725 -10.80 11.42 -18.53
CA VAL A 725 -9.42 11.16 -18.13
C VAL A 725 -9.29 11.29 -16.61
N GLY A 726 -8.71 10.29 -15.94
CA GLY A 726 -8.70 10.16 -14.47
C GLY A 726 -10.01 9.58 -13.90
N GLY A 727 -10.96 9.23 -14.77
CA GLY A 727 -12.15 8.43 -14.45
C GLY A 727 -11.83 6.95 -14.31
N LYS A 728 -12.83 6.17 -13.87
CA LYS A 728 -12.66 4.72 -13.62
C LYS A 728 -12.34 3.96 -14.92
N MET A 729 -12.96 4.37 -16.02
CA MET A 729 -12.76 3.73 -17.33
C MET A 729 -11.36 3.96 -17.91
N SER A 730 -10.73 5.10 -17.59
CA SER A 730 -9.40 5.47 -18.09
C SER A 730 -8.25 5.04 -17.17
N GLU A 731 -8.52 4.58 -15.94
CA GLU A 731 -7.52 4.02 -15.02
C GLU A 731 -7.61 2.49 -14.83
N GLY A 732 -8.80 1.90 -14.90
CA GLY A 732 -9.02 0.51 -14.46
C GLY A 732 -9.11 -0.53 -15.58
N ILE A 733 -9.27 -0.11 -16.85
CA ILE A 733 -9.70 -1.00 -17.93
C ILE A 733 -8.59 -1.18 -18.97
N ASN A 734 -8.54 -2.39 -19.54
CA ASN A 734 -7.62 -2.76 -20.61
C ASN A 734 -8.36 -2.91 -21.94
N PHE A 735 -8.00 -2.09 -22.94
CA PHE A 735 -8.52 -2.19 -24.31
C PHE A 735 -7.54 -3.00 -25.15
N SER A 736 -7.72 -4.31 -25.18
CA SER A 736 -6.90 -5.22 -26.00
C SER A 736 -7.51 -5.39 -27.38
N ASP A 737 -6.64 -5.58 -28.38
CA ASP A 737 -7.03 -5.95 -29.73
C ASP A 737 -8.10 -5.02 -30.34
N ASN A 738 -9.25 -5.59 -30.69
CA ASN A 738 -10.33 -4.88 -31.38
C ASN A 738 -11.12 -3.94 -30.46
N LEU A 739 -10.88 -3.99 -29.14
CA LEU A 739 -11.56 -3.13 -28.17
C LEU A 739 -11.05 -1.68 -28.20
N GLY A 740 -9.95 -1.36 -28.89
CA GLY A 740 -9.38 -0.01 -28.85
C GLY A 740 -8.34 0.29 -29.92
N ARG A 741 -8.74 0.28 -31.20
CA ARG A 741 -7.82 0.53 -32.35
C ARG A 741 -7.48 2.00 -32.58
N CYS A 742 -8.30 2.92 -32.10
CA CYS A 742 -8.04 4.36 -32.19
C CYS A 742 -8.38 5.03 -30.86
N VAL A 743 -7.37 5.59 -30.19
CA VAL A 743 -7.56 6.37 -28.96
C VAL A 743 -7.47 7.85 -29.31
N VAL A 744 -8.55 8.58 -29.03
CA VAL A 744 -8.63 10.02 -29.26
C VAL A 744 -8.59 10.74 -27.92
N MET A 745 -7.49 11.43 -27.65
CA MET A 745 -7.33 12.30 -26.49
C MET A 745 -7.86 13.69 -26.84
N VAL A 746 -9.03 14.05 -26.32
CA VAL A 746 -9.66 15.35 -26.57
C VAL A 746 -9.15 16.38 -25.57
N GLY A 747 -8.34 17.34 -26.04
CA GLY A 747 -7.75 18.37 -25.19
C GLY A 747 -6.65 17.85 -24.25
N MET A 748 -6.38 18.63 -23.21
CA MET A 748 -5.38 18.31 -22.17
C MET A 748 -6.06 18.32 -20.78
N PRO A 749 -5.97 17.23 -20.00
CA PRO A 749 -6.66 17.07 -18.71
C PRO A 749 -5.94 17.82 -17.58
N PHE A 750 -5.88 19.15 -17.68
CA PHE A 750 -5.28 19.96 -16.63
C PHE A 750 -6.08 19.91 -15.33
N PRO A 751 -5.43 19.76 -14.17
CA PRO A 751 -6.11 19.84 -12.89
C PRO A 751 -6.65 21.26 -12.65
N ASN A 752 -7.62 21.38 -11.73
CA ASN A 752 -8.19 22.67 -11.39
C ASN A 752 -7.16 23.57 -10.69
N ILE A 753 -6.58 24.52 -11.43
CA ILE A 753 -5.58 25.47 -10.91
C ILE A 753 -6.13 26.43 -9.83
N ARG A 754 -7.45 26.54 -9.71
CA ARG A 754 -8.11 27.32 -8.64
C ARG A 754 -8.32 26.50 -7.37
N SER A 755 -7.91 25.22 -7.36
CA SER A 755 -7.95 24.40 -6.16
C SER A 755 -6.95 24.96 -5.15
N PRO A 756 -7.38 25.29 -3.92
CA PRO A 756 -6.48 25.82 -2.90
C PRO A 756 -5.33 24.86 -2.59
N GLU A 757 -5.60 23.55 -2.59
CA GLU A 757 -4.60 22.51 -2.33
C GLU A 757 -3.48 22.53 -3.37
N LEU A 758 -3.85 22.70 -4.64
CA LEU A 758 -2.90 22.73 -5.74
C LEU A 758 -2.09 24.03 -5.73
N GLN A 759 -2.74 25.17 -5.48
CA GLN A 759 -2.06 26.47 -5.39
C GLN A 759 -1.02 26.48 -4.27
N GLU A 760 -1.36 25.93 -3.10
CA GLU A 760 -0.44 25.84 -1.98
C GLU A 760 0.71 24.86 -2.26
N LYS A 761 0.41 23.70 -2.88
CA LYS A 761 1.46 22.77 -3.32
C LYS A 761 2.40 23.40 -4.35
N MET A 762 1.87 24.17 -5.30
CA MET A 762 2.68 24.92 -6.27
C MET A 762 3.58 25.94 -5.57
N ALA A 763 3.02 26.74 -4.64
CA ALA A 763 3.77 27.74 -3.88
C ALA A 763 4.88 27.09 -3.04
N TYR A 764 4.59 25.96 -2.40
CA TYR A 764 5.58 25.19 -1.65
C TYR A 764 6.73 24.72 -2.53
N LEU A 765 6.44 24.12 -3.69
CA LEU A 765 7.49 23.66 -4.61
C LEU A 765 8.32 24.81 -5.17
N ASP A 766 7.69 25.95 -5.49
CA ASP A 766 8.38 27.14 -5.98
C ASP A 766 9.32 27.75 -4.92
N GLN A 767 9.02 27.57 -3.63
CA GLN A 767 9.86 28.04 -2.51
C GLN A 767 10.99 27.05 -2.14
N THR A 768 10.74 25.75 -2.26
CA THR A 768 11.64 24.70 -1.73
C THR A 768 12.59 24.12 -2.76
N LEU A 769 12.19 24.06 -4.04
CA LEU A 769 13.02 23.48 -5.08
C LEU A 769 13.91 24.53 -5.76
N PRO A 770 15.17 24.20 -6.06
CA PRO A 770 16.08 25.12 -6.72
C PRO A 770 15.60 25.42 -8.14
N ARG A 771 15.68 26.70 -8.52
CA ARG A 771 15.29 27.18 -9.86
C ARG A 771 16.53 27.50 -10.68
N ALA A 772 16.74 26.76 -11.77
CA ALA A 772 17.74 27.13 -12.76
C ALA A 772 17.28 28.34 -13.60
N PRO A 773 18.19 29.24 -14.02
CA PRO A 773 17.85 30.36 -14.91
C PRO A 773 17.20 29.87 -16.20
N GLY A 774 16.09 30.49 -16.60
CA GLY A 774 15.35 30.14 -17.83
C GLY A 774 14.40 28.93 -17.73
N GLN A 775 14.36 28.21 -16.60
CA GLN A 775 13.38 27.14 -16.38
C GLN A 775 12.04 27.68 -15.84
N ALA A 776 10.97 26.97 -16.20
CA ALA A 776 9.63 27.21 -15.67
C ALA A 776 9.62 26.97 -14.15
N PRO A 777 8.78 27.71 -13.39
CA PRO A 777 8.62 27.46 -11.96
C PRO A 777 8.24 26.00 -11.68
N PRO A 778 8.83 25.35 -10.67
CA PRO A 778 8.48 23.98 -10.27
C PRO A 778 6.97 23.72 -10.15
N GLY A 779 6.20 24.68 -9.60
CA GLY A 779 4.75 24.60 -9.49
C GLY A 779 4.04 24.56 -10.85
N LYS A 780 4.49 25.34 -11.84
CA LYS A 780 3.97 25.24 -13.21
C LYS A 780 4.32 23.89 -13.83
N ASN A 781 5.53 23.39 -13.59
CA ASN A 781 5.95 22.09 -14.09
C ASN A 781 5.12 20.95 -13.49
N LEU A 782 4.79 21.01 -12.19
CA LEU A 782 3.87 20.08 -11.53
C LEU A 782 2.52 19.99 -12.26
N VAL A 783 1.90 21.13 -12.56
CA VAL A 783 0.57 21.17 -13.24
C VAL A 783 0.63 20.51 -14.61
N GLU A 784 1.69 20.76 -15.37
CA GLU A 784 1.92 20.11 -16.66
C GLU A 784 2.23 18.61 -16.51
N ASN A 785 2.96 18.20 -15.47
CA ASN A 785 3.31 16.80 -15.22
C ASN A 785 2.09 15.98 -14.81
N LEU A 786 1.22 16.51 -13.94
CA LEU A 786 -0.05 15.87 -13.58
C LEU A 786 -0.92 15.64 -14.82
N CYS A 787 -1.01 16.65 -15.69
CA CYS A 787 -1.74 16.56 -16.96
C CYS A 787 -1.17 15.46 -17.87
N MET A 788 0.15 15.47 -18.11
CA MET A 788 0.78 14.50 -19.02
C MET A 788 0.83 13.09 -18.45
N LYS A 789 0.93 12.90 -17.12
CA LYS A 789 0.78 11.59 -16.48
C LYS A 789 -0.58 10.98 -16.80
N ALA A 790 -1.66 11.76 -16.65
CA ALA A 790 -3.01 11.30 -16.94
C ALA A 790 -3.21 10.96 -18.44
N VAL A 791 -2.61 11.75 -19.34
CA VAL A 791 -2.58 11.45 -20.78
C VAL A 791 -1.84 10.14 -21.07
N ASN A 792 -0.61 10.00 -20.56
CA ASN A 792 0.25 8.84 -20.77
C ASN A 792 -0.38 7.53 -20.25
N GLN A 793 -1.04 7.61 -19.08
CA GLN A 793 -1.81 6.49 -18.52
C GLN A 793 -3.01 6.10 -19.39
N SER A 794 -3.65 7.06 -20.05
CA SER A 794 -4.81 6.78 -20.91
C SER A 794 -4.39 6.17 -22.24
N ILE A 795 -3.38 6.74 -22.91
CA ILE A 795 -2.95 6.29 -24.24
C ILE A 795 -2.17 4.97 -24.20
N GLY A 796 -1.49 4.66 -23.09
CA GLY A 796 -0.75 3.42 -22.89
C GLY A 796 -1.62 2.16 -22.73
N ARG A 797 -2.95 2.28 -22.89
CA ARG A 797 -3.91 1.18 -22.67
C ARG A 797 -4.35 0.44 -23.92
N ALA A 798 -4.19 1.04 -25.08
CA ALA A 798 -4.63 0.49 -26.36
C ALA A 798 -3.70 -0.59 -26.93
N ILE A 799 -2.55 -0.79 -26.31
CA ILE A 799 -1.44 -1.54 -26.88
C ILE A 799 -0.96 -2.56 -25.84
N ARG A 800 -1.03 -3.86 -26.16
CA ARG A 800 -0.81 -4.93 -25.16
C ARG A 800 0.20 -6.01 -25.52
N HIS A 801 0.43 -6.29 -26.79
CA HIS A 801 1.40 -7.31 -27.19
C HIS A 801 2.05 -6.95 -28.53
N GLN A 802 3.11 -7.68 -28.88
CA GLN A 802 3.92 -7.40 -30.08
C GLN A 802 3.12 -7.28 -31.39
N LYS A 803 2.04 -8.07 -31.53
CA LYS A 803 1.19 -8.08 -32.73
C LYS A 803 0.10 -7.00 -32.73
N ASP A 804 0.00 -6.22 -31.65
CA ASP A 804 -1.06 -5.23 -31.49
C ASP A 804 -0.75 -3.98 -32.32
N PHE A 805 -1.78 -3.21 -32.64
CA PHE A 805 -1.65 -1.93 -33.33
C PHE A 805 -2.76 -0.96 -32.94
N ALA A 806 -2.40 0.32 -32.83
CA ALA A 806 -3.34 1.39 -32.54
C ALA A 806 -2.88 2.74 -33.11
N SER A 807 -3.84 3.58 -33.50
CA SER A 807 -3.61 4.99 -33.75
C SER A 807 -3.95 5.82 -32.51
N ILE A 808 -3.06 6.74 -32.12
CA ILE A 808 -3.27 7.65 -30.99
C ILE A 808 -3.42 9.05 -31.55
N VAL A 809 -4.57 9.69 -31.33
CA VAL A 809 -4.85 11.04 -31.83
C VAL A 809 -4.94 12.00 -30.66
N LEU A 810 -4.00 12.93 -30.57
CA LEU A 810 -3.93 13.98 -29.57
C LEU A 810 -4.54 15.27 -30.15
N LEU A 811 -5.76 15.61 -29.74
CA LEU A 811 -6.51 16.77 -30.23
C LEU A 811 -6.27 18.01 -29.37
N ASP A 812 -5.11 18.65 -29.53
CA ASP A 812 -4.83 19.98 -28.97
C ASP A 812 -3.53 20.51 -29.59
N GLN A 813 -3.50 21.78 -30.03
CA GLN A 813 -2.26 22.37 -30.56
C GLN A 813 -1.12 22.38 -29.53
N ARG A 814 -1.43 22.40 -28.23
CA ARG A 814 -0.43 22.49 -27.15
C ARG A 814 0.43 21.23 -27.06
N TYR A 815 -0.03 20.08 -27.55
CA TYR A 815 0.80 18.88 -27.64
C TYR A 815 1.98 19.07 -28.58
N ALA A 816 1.92 19.97 -29.57
CA ALA A 816 3.02 20.23 -30.49
C ALA A 816 4.18 21.02 -29.86
N ARG A 817 4.00 21.57 -28.65
CA ARG A 817 5.06 22.34 -27.97
C ARG A 817 6.20 21.39 -27.56
N PRO A 818 7.48 21.73 -27.83
CA PRO A 818 8.61 20.84 -27.50
C PRO A 818 8.66 20.38 -26.03
N PRO A 819 8.39 21.23 -25.01
CA PRO A 819 8.37 20.78 -23.61
C PRO A 819 7.26 19.76 -23.30
N VAL A 820 6.13 19.81 -24.02
CA VAL A 820 5.00 18.89 -23.85
C VAL A 820 5.28 17.56 -24.55
N LEU A 821 5.84 17.60 -25.77
CA LEU A 821 6.29 16.39 -26.48
C LEU A 821 7.36 15.64 -25.69
N ALA A 822 8.27 16.35 -25.03
CA ALA A 822 9.32 15.74 -24.22
C ALA A 822 8.77 14.90 -23.05
N LYS A 823 7.54 15.19 -22.59
CA LYS A 823 6.83 14.51 -21.50
C LYS A 823 6.08 13.25 -21.95
N LEU A 824 6.04 12.94 -23.25
CA LEU A 824 5.54 11.67 -23.77
C LEU A 824 6.60 10.56 -23.59
N PRO A 825 6.17 9.30 -23.40
CA PRO A 825 7.06 8.14 -23.42
C PRO A 825 7.93 8.12 -24.68
N ALA A 826 9.20 7.75 -24.54
CA ALA A 826 10.17 7.82 -25.64
C ALA A 826 9.72 7.06 -26.90
N TRP A 827 9.09 5.89 -26.71
CA TRP A 827 8.58 5.05 -27.80
C TRP A 827 7.39 5.66 -28.56
N ILE A 828 6.60 6.53 -27.93
CA ILE A 828 5.54 7.31 -28.60
C ILE A 828 6.16 8.56 -29.24
N ARG A 829 6.94 9.31 -28.44
CA ARG A 829 7.54 10.60 -28.81
C ARG A 829 8.32 10.53 -30.13
N ALA A 830 9.10 9.47 -30.32
CA ALA A 830 9.94 9.29 -31.51
C ALA A 830 9.16 9.21 -32.83
N ARG A 831 7.83 8.98 -32.78
CA ARG A 831 6.98 8.77 -33.96
C ARG A 831 5.85 9.78 -34.10
N VAL A 832 5.78 10.77 -33.21
CA VAL A 832 4.68 11.74 -33.21
C VAL A 832 4.73 12.55 -34.51
N GLU A 833 3.67 12.47 -35.31
CA GLU A 833 3.49 13.34 -36.45
C GLU A 833 2.56 14.50 -36.07
N VAL A 834 3.08 15.72 -36.16
CA VAL A 834 2.28 16.94 -35.95
C VAL A 834 1.63 17.32 -37.28
N LYS A 835 0.30 17.27 -37.33
CA LYS A 835 -0.50 17.66 -38.50
C LYS A 835 -1.23 18.96 -38.19
N ALA A 836 -0.94 19.99 -38.99
CA ALA A 836 -1.54 21.31 -38.82
C ALA A 836 -3.05 21.34 -39.08
N THR A 837 -3.56 20.47 -39.96
CA THR A 837 -4.96 20.45 -40.40
C THR A 837 -5.56 19.04 -40.36
N PHE A 838 -6.89 18.97 -40.27
CA PHE A 838 -7.64 17.71 -40.16
C PHE A 838 -7.47 16.77 -41.36
N GLY A 839 -7.48 17.30 -42.59
CA GLY A 839 -7.42 16.50 -43.83
C GLY A 839 -6.19 15.57 -43.91
N PRO A 840 -4.96 16.10 -43.77
CA PRO A 840 -3.75 15.28 -43.71
C PRO A 840 -3.74 14.27 -42.56
N ALA A 841 -4.33 14.62 -41.41
CA ALA A 841 -4.40 13.72 -40.26
C ALA A 841 -5.33 12.54 -40.53
N ILE A 842 -6.54 12.76 -41.06
CA ILE A 842 -7.48 11.67 -41.35
C ILE A 842 -6.98 10.78 -42.48
N ALA A 843 -6.30 11.34 -43.49
CA ALA A 843 -5.65 10.59 -44.55
C ALA A 843 -4.58 9.64 -43.99
N ALA A 844 -3.78 10.10 -43.03
CA ALA A 844 -2.78 9.26 -42.36
C ALA A 844 -3.41 8.12 -41.56
N VAL A 845 -4.49 8.39 -40.80
CA VAL A 845 -5.23 7.35 -40.06
C VAL A 845 -5.81 6.30 -41.02
N GLN A 846 -6.46 6.74 -42.11
CA GLN A 846 -7.04 5.83 -43.10
C GLN A 846 -5.97 4.96 -43.76
N LYS A 847 -4.83 5.55 -44.14
CA LYS A 847 -3.70 4.82 -44.72
C LYS A 847 -3.19 3.74 -43.75
N PHE A 848 -2.93 4.11 -42.51
CA PHE A 848 -2.44 3.20 -41.48
C PHE A 848 -3.38 2.00 -41.25
N HIS A 849 -4.67 2.24 -41.05
CA HIS A 849 -5.62 1.15 -40.79
C HIS A 849 -5.86 0.27 -42.03
N ARG A 850 -5.76 0.81 -43.25
CA ARG A 850 -5.80 0.00 -44.48
C ARG A 850 -4.61 -0.92 -44.60
N GLU A 851 -3.41 -0.41 -44.33
CA GLU A 851 -2.17 -1.22 -44.35
C GLU A 851 -2.20 -2.33 -43.30
N LYS A 852 -2.76 -2.08 -42.12
CA LYS A 852 -2.92 -3.09 -41.06
C LYS A 852 -4.03 -4.11 -41.33
N SER A 853 -5.13 -3.67 -41.94
CA SER A 853 -6.21 -4.57 -42.36
C SER A 853 -5.81 -5.46 -43.54
N ALA A 854 -4.85 -5.04 -44.38
CA ALA A 854 -4.33 -5.83 -45.49
C ALA A 854 -3.20 -6.79 -45.08
N SER A 855 -2.64 -6.63 -43.88
CA SER A 855 -1.55 -7.46 -43.34
C SER A 855 -1.97 -8.38 -42.19
N SER A 856 -3.23 -8.28 -41.74
CA SER A 856 -3.90 -9.22 -40.83
C SER A 856 -4.69 -10.23 -41.64
#